data_AF-A0A318DSF3-F1
#
_entry.id   AF-A0A318DSF3-F1
#
_cell.length_a   1.000
_cell.length_b   1.000
_cell.length_c   1.000
_cell.angle_alpha   90.00
_cell.angle_beta   90.00
_cell.angle_gamma   90.00
#
_symmetry.space_group_name_H-M   'P 1'
#
loop_
_entity.id
_entity.type
_entity.pdbx_description
1 polymer ?
#
loop_
_entity_poly.entity_id
_entity_poly.type
_entity_poly.pdbx_seq_one_letter_code
_entity_poly.pdbx_strand_id
1 'polypeptide(L)'
;MFKRIMDRLSGKNADQATATASAPDEQELITVYDAYGREMRITRADWRDRLFLPQLQSSWDQPDALYSLIVNGINDGMVEEVKPASARLLTIDPIPERSGTVRAIVLLKLGHLDDAEAVLRETMQKVGDTGTLLTNLAKVHAARGEHERAEATLWTAIEREPNLDNGLMWWAAMHKERGGDEAYAAALQRVAALLGSWRAQLWLARRHLERGEVDDARALYEQWLASETLDGDALMMVSGDLGNHGQVPLMIELIAPALDLQRHDPRAAMNVVQAYLQLGRVEEGEALLSRLYALNLPPFKQHLDRYAAQFQQLRTQEAKPTPIVEQAMDVAGVPYSGPIWTYGLRDPQWLFRPKPQDAKKVLFLCLAKKLTGGEVAQQERENAIGRLSRALPLYFAESVHGWTDAEGQAVIPVVRGGGPVLFGASEDEDETIAAFKSHGDIVVCGTIDDSDGRWRIACSAWSAEKNDWIARERVDVPVAELAQGVLALEQRLLAAIGGTRDTPWDDGYTRPTPEAMDVYLTGLSQSLMLSLVSHGLVPKENLWGERNMLEWWLRMALQWPSWAVPRMAYLAALSNAARYASPVLEEFRERTLALLKSIKDEQPMLARLAPLAWHCFGMNDALDDVRRHAADDEAYTQWLDRVARGGQRSVDA
;
A
#
# COMPACT_ATOMS: atom_id res chain seq x y z
N MET A 1 23.68 -19.12 11.01
CA MET A 1 24.10 -18.13 12.03
C MET A 1 24.81 -18.76 13.24
N PHE A 2 24.51 -20.02 13.62
CA PHE A 2 25.17 -20.76 14.71
C PHE A 2 26.65 -21.14 14.49
N LYS A 3 27.10 -21.29 13.23
CA LYS A 3 28.49 -21.69 12.91
C LYS A 3 29.53 -20.61 13.25
N ARG A 4 29.12 -19.33 13.24
CA ARG A 4 30.02 -18.18 13.52
C ARG A 4 30.28 -17.93 15.01
N ILE A 5 29.51 -18.56 15.90
CA ILE A 5 29.62 -18.37 17.36
C ILE A 5 30.66 -19.33 17.96
N MET A 6 30.84 -20.52 17.38
CA MET A 6 31.81 -21.51 17.87
C MET A 6 33.27 -21.16 17.54
N ASP A 7 33.54 -20.53 16.40
CA ASP A 7 34.91 -20.21 15.98
C ASP A 7 35.61 -19.14 16.84
N ARG A 8 34.85 -18.37 17.64
CA ARG A 8 35.40 -17.35 18.55
C ARG A 8 35.80 -17.88 19.93
N LEU A 9 35.52 -19.14 20.24
CA LEU A 9 35.81 -19.74 21.55
C LEU A 9 37.07 -20.64 21.57
N SER A 10 37.68 -20.95 20.41
CA SER A 10 38.97 -21.67 20.36
C SER A 10 40.13 -20.71 20.12
N GLY A 11 40.72 -20.18 21.19
CA GLY A 11 41.92 -19.34 21.09
C GLY A 11 43.09 -20.07 20.44
N LYS A 12 43.58 -19.55 19.32
CA LYS A 12 44.93 -19.81 18.79
C LYS A 12 45.53 -18.50 18.27
N ASN A 13 46.75 -18.24 18.74
CA ASN A 13 47.50 -16.99 18.60
C ASN A 13 48.01 -16.72 17.18
N ALA A 14 48.14 -15.42 16.95
CA ALA A 14 48.89 -14.66 15.96
C ALA A 14 50.12 -15.33 15.31
N ASP A 15 50.26 -15.07 14.01
CA ASP A 15 51.56 -14.84 13.39
C ASP A 15 51.51 -13.54 12.55
N GLN A 16 52.60 -12.79 12.63
CA GLN A 16 52.80 -11.44 12.10
C GLN A 16 53.00 -11.42 10.58
N ALA A 17 52.43 -10.43 9.88
CA ALA A 17 52.97 -9.95 8.62
C ALA A 17 52.60 -8.48 8.35
N THR A 18 53.64 -7.63 8.45
CA THR A 18 53.96 -6.45 7.62
C THR A 18 52.86 -5.48 7.20
N ALA A 19 53.01 -4.25 7.70
CA ALA A 19 52.28 -3.06 7.29
C ALA A 19 52.58 -2.65 5.83
N THR A 20 51.51 -2.51 5.05
CA THR A 20 51.42 -1.60 3.90
C THR A 20 50.10 -0.85 4.01
N ALA A 21 50.17 0.48 3.99
CA ALA A 21 49.00 1.34 4.05
C ALA A 21 48.10 1.07 2.83
N SER A 22 46.90 0.54 3.08
CA SER A 22 45.85 0.34 2.08
C SER A 22 44.62 1.15 2.47
N ALA A 23 43.88 1.60 1.45
CA ALA A 23 42.66 2.40 1.56
C ALA A 23 41.62 1.75 2.50
N PRO A 24 40.75 2.54 3.17
CA PRO A 24 39.78 1.98 4.12
C PRO A 24 38.87 0.96 3.42
N ASP A 25 38.88 -0.25 3.98
CA ASP A 25 38.13 -1.43 3.56
C ASP A 25 36.62 -1.11 3.54
N GLU A 26 35.89 -1.50 2.49
CA GLU A 26 34.43 -1.33 2.35
C GLU A 26 33.62 -2.08 3.43
N GLN A 27 34.29 -2.77 4.36
CA GLN A 27 33.71 -3.66 5.36
C GLN A 27 33.16 -2.95 6.62
N GLU A 28 33.27 -1.61 6.75
CA GLU A 28 32.83 -0.88 7.97
C GLU A 28 31.74 0.18 7.77
N LEU A 29 31.11 0.25 6.61
CA LEU A 29 29.98 1.16 6.37
C LEU A 29 28.67 0.50 6.80
N ILE A 30 27.94 1.14 7.71
CA ILE A 30 26.58 0.78 8.08
C ILE A 30 25.57 1.71 7.41
N THR A 31 24.43 1.14 7.04
CA THR A 31 23.32 1.88 6.43
C THR A 31 22.42 2.40 7.53
N VAL A 32 22.22 3.72 7.58
CA VAL A 32 21.31 4.40 8.50
C VAL A 32 20.31 5.23 7.70
N TYR A 33 19.12 5.42 8.24
CA TYR A 33 18.10 6.26 7.62
C TYR A 33 17.96 7.56 8.41
N ASP A 34 17.89 8.68 7.71
CA ASP A 34 17.58 9.96 8.37
C ASP A 34 16.08 10.04 8.77
N ALA A 35 15.69 11.13 9.44
CA ALA A 35 14.31 11.35 9.89
C ALA A 35 13.26 11.40 8.76
N TYR A 36 13.69 11.43 7.50
CA TYR A 36 12.84 11.42 6.30
C TYR A 36 12.92 10.10 5.53
N GLY A 37 13.61 9.08 6.09
CA GLY A 37 13.76 7.77 5.48
C GLY A 37 14.78 7.72 4.34
N ARG A 38 15.67 8.70 4.22
CA ARG A 38 16.74 8.67 3.21
C ARG A 38 17.93 7.85 3.69
N GLU A 39 18.43 6.98 2.82
CA GLU A 39 19.58 6.11 3.10
C GLU A 39 20.87 6.93 3.18
N MET A 40 21.61 6.79 4.29
CA MET A 40 22.95 7.32 4.47
C MET A 40 23.90 6.19 4.88
N ARG A 41 25.17 6.29 4.48
CA ARG A 41 26.21 5.32 4.84
C ARG A 41 27.25 5.99 5.72
N ILE A 42 27.45 5.48 6.93
CA ILE A 42 28.42 6.01 7.90
C ILE A 42 29.31 4.89 8.43
N THR A 43 30.49 5.24 8.93
CA THR A 43 31.39 4.26 9.55
C THR A 43 30.81 3.75 10.88
N ARG A 44 31.19 2.53 11.29
CA ARG A 44 30.83 1.99 12.62
C ARG A 44 31.29 2.90 13.76
N ALA A 45 32.46 3.50 13.64
CA ALA A 45 33.00 4.45 14.63
C ALA A 45 32.15 5.73 14.70
N ASP A 46 31.81 6.33 13.55
CA ASP A 46 30.94 7.52 13.52
C ASP A 46 29.53 7.21 14.04
N TRP A 47 28.98 6.03 13.74
CA TRP A 47 27.71 5.61 14.31
C TRP A 47 27.76 5.50 15.83
N ARG A 48 28.79 4.84 16.37
CA ARG A 48 28.97 4.74 17.82
C ARG A 48 29.09 6.11 18.46
N ASP A 49 30.02 6.94 17.97
CA ASP A 49 30.44 8.16 18.65
C ASP A 49 29.47 9.32 18.42
N ARG A 50 28.84 9.40 17.24
CA ARG A 50 27.97 10.54 16.87
C ARG A 50 26.48 10.26 17.00
N LEU A 51 26.05 8.99 16.99
CA LEU A 51 24.63 8.63 17.07
C LEU A 51 24.32 7.85 18.35
N PHE A 52 24.94 6.68 18.54
CA PHE A 52 24.58 5.77 19.62
C PHE A 52 24.88 6.34 21.01
N LEU A 53 26.11 6.77 21.28
CA LEU A 53 26.49 7.30 22.61
C LEU A 53 25.72 8.58 22.98
N PRO A 54 25.56 9.58 22.10
CA PRO A 54 24.70 10.73 22.38
C PRO A 54 23.24 10.35 22.65
N GLN A 55 22.69 9.40 21.90
CA GLN A 55 21.32 8.94 22.09
C GLN A 55 21.14 8.23 23.43
N LEU A 56 22.11 7.38 23.82
CA LEU A 56 22.17 6.73 25.12
C LEU A 56 22.19 7.76 26.26
N GLN A 57 23.00 8.81 26.12
CA GLN A 57 23.08 9.91 27.10
C GLN A 57 21.79 10.73 27.16
N SER A 58 21.14 11.00 26.04
CA SER A 58 19.88 11.75 26.00
C SER A 58 18.70 10.97 26.61
N SER A 59 18.77 9.64 26.58
CA SER A 59 17.74 8.73 27.10
C SER A 59 18.05 8.23 28.52
N TRP A 60 19.05 8.81 29.18
CA TRP A 60 19.65 8.28 30.42
C TRP A 60 18.67 8.06 31.58
N ASP A 61 17.59 8.87 31.64
CA ASP A 61 16.57 8.80 32.69
C ASP A 61 15.20 8.37 32.16
N GLN A 62 15.17 7.73 30.98
CA GLN A 62 13.95 7.27 30.32
C GLN A 62 13.98 5.73 30.24
N PRO A 63 13.35 4.99 31.17
CA PRO A 63 13.54 3.54 31.31
C PRO A 63 13.31 2.73 30.04
N ASP A 64 12.20 2.96 29.32
CA ASP A 64 11.87 2.17 28.13
C ASP A 64 12.82 2.45 26.96
N ALA A 65 13.16 3.72 26.75
CA ALA A 65 14.10 4.14 25.72
C ALA A 65 15.52 3.63 26.03
N LEU A 66 15.94 3.74 27.29
CA LEU A 66 17.25 3.28 27.75
C LEU A 66 17.37 1.76 27.64
N TYR A 67 16.35 1.00 28.04
CA TYR A 67 16.28 -0.45 27.84
C TYR A 67 16.49 -0.82 26.37
N SER A 68 15.77 -0.16 25.47
CA SER A 68 15.83 -0.43 24.04
C SER A 68 17.22 -0.17 23.47
N LEU A 69 17.86 0.94 23.87
CA LEU A 69 19.22 1.28 23.47
C LEU A 69 20.27 0.33 24.04
N ILE A 70 20.10 -0.16 25.28
CA ILE A 70 21.00 -1.15 25.86
C ILE A 70 20.91 -2.47 25.08
N VAL A 71 19.69 -2.96 24.79
CA VAL A 71 19.50 -4.19 24.01
C VAL A 71 20.14 -4.06 22.62
N ASN A 72 19.95 -2.92 21.94
CA ASN A 72 20.60 -2.65 20.66
C ASN A 72 22.12 -2.64 20.80
N GLY A 73 22.66 -1.93 21.79
CA GLY A 73 24.10 -1.89 22.04
C GLY A 73 24.71 -3.26 22.32
N ILE A 74 23.99 -4.14 23.04
CA ILE A 74 24.40 -5.53 23.27
C ILE A 74 24.47 -6.30 21.93
N ASN A 75 23.45 -6.16 21.07
CA ASN A 75 23.38 -6.82 19.77
C ASN A 75 24.49 -6.32 18.82
N ASP A 76 24.82 -5.04 18.93
CA ASP A 76 25.85 -4.37 18.14
C ASP A 76 27.26 -4.51 18.76
N GLY A 77 27.41 -5.30 19.81
CA GLY A 77 28.70 -5.63 20.44
C GLY A 77 29.33 -4.51 21.28
N MET A 78 28.60 -3.43 21.55
CA MET A 78 29.03 -2.28 22.37
C MET A 78 28.73 -2.49 23.86
N VAL A 79 29.15 -3.64 24.37
CA VAL A 79 28.78 -4.11 25.72
C VAL A 79 29.42 -3.23 26.80
N GLU A 80 30.65 -2.75 26.57
CA GLU A 80 31.35 -1.86 27.50
C GLU A 80 30.67 -0.49 27.59
N GLU A 81 30.28 0.06 26.44
CA GLU A 81 29.61 1.36 26.33
C GLU A 81 28.26 1.38 27.06
N VAL A 82 27.50 0.28 27.03
CA VAL A 82 26.19 0.19 27.71
C VAL A 82 26.30 -0.23 29.18
N LYS A 83 27.49 -0.58 29.68
CA LYS A 83 27.69 -1.00 31.08
C LYS A 83 27.16 0.04 32.08
N PRO A 84 27.52 1.34 31.98
CA PRO A 84 27.00 2.35 32.89
C PRO A 84 25.48 2.53 32.74
N ALA A 85 24.97 2.50 31.51
CA ALA A 85 23.53 2.62 31.24
C ALA A 85 22.72 1.46 31.86
N SER A 86 23.24 0.23 31.80
CA SER A 86 22.59 -0.93 32.42
C SER A 86 22.51 -0.81 33.95
N ALA A 87 23.52 -0.22 34.59
CA ALA A 87 23.50 0.05 36.02
C ALA A 87 22.50 1.16 36.37
N ARG A 88 22.42 2.20 35.52
CA ARG A 88 21.40 3.25 35.65
C ARG A 88 19.99 2.66 35.53
N LEU A 89 19.73 1.85 34.50
CA LEU A 89 18.44 1.21 34.27
C LEU A 89 17.98 0.40 35.49
N LEU A 90 18.88 -0.35 36.13
CA LEU A 90 18.58 -1.10 37.37
C LEU A 90 18.02 -0.22 38.50
N THR A 91 18.38 1.07 38.53
CA THR A 91 17.90 2.02 39.56
C THR A 91 16.61 2.73 39.21
N ILE A 92 16.30 2.91 37.92
CA ILE A 92 15.19 3.77 37.46
C ILE A 92 14.01 2.99 36.86
N ASP A 93 14.23 1.74 36.45
CA ASP A 93 13.23 0.95 35.75
C ASP A 93 12.15 0.43 36.71
N PRO A 94 10.86 0.73 36.48
CA PRO A 94 9.77 0.20 37.30
C PRO A 94 9.58 -1.32 37.15
N ILE A 95 10.25 -1.98 36.20
CA ILE A 95 10.16 -3.43 35.97
C ILE A 95 11.47 -4.09 36.44
N PRO A 96 11.53 -4.64 37.67
CA PRO A 96 12.78 -5.15 38.24
C PRO A 96 13.38 -6.31 37.45
N GLU A 97 12.53 -7.21 36.93
CA GLU A 97 12.99 -8.33 36.11
C GLU A 97 13.70 -7.86 34.83
N ARG A 98 13.13 -6.84 34.15
CA ARG A 98 13.65 -6.31 32.89
C ARG A 98 15.04 -5.72 33.08
N SER A 99 15.19 -4.84 34.06
CA SER A 99 16.45 -4.15 34.34
C SER A 99 17.50 -5.08 34.95
N GLY A 100 17.11 -5.96 35.88
CA GLY A 100 17.97 -6.98 36.47
C GLY A 100 18.52 -7.95 35.43
N THR A 101 17.66 -8.44 34.54
CA THR A 101 18.05 -9.35 33.44
C THR A 101 19.04 -8.69 32.49
N VAL A 102 18.74 -7.48 32.00
CA VAL A 102 19.65 -6.78 31.06
C VAL A 102 20.99 -6.47 31.70
N ARG A 103 20.99 -6.00 32.95
CA ARG A 103 22.24 -5.74 33.68
C ARG A 103 23.09 -6.99 33.84
N ALA A 104 22.46 -8.12 34.20
CA ALA A 104 23.15 -9.40 34.32
C ALA A 104 23.73 -9.88 32.98
N ILE A 105 23.01 -9.72 31.86
CA ILE A 105 23.51 -10.04 30.51
C ILE A 105 24.74 -9.21 30.16
N VAL A 106 24.73 -7.91 30.46
CA VAL A 106 25.88 -7.03 30.24
C VAL A 106 27.08 -7.50 31.06
N LEU A 107 26.90 -7.73 32.36
CA LEU A 107 27.97 -8.22 33.26
C LEU A 107 28.54 -9.56 32.81
N LEU A 108 27.68 -10.50 32.43
CA LEU A 108 28.07 -11.81 31.90
C LEU A 108 28.94 -11.67 30.64
N LYS A 109 28.52 -10.83 29.68
CA LYS A 109 29.27 -10.60 28.43
C LYS A 109 30.64 -9.94 28.66
N LEU A 110 30.79 -9.20 29.75
CA LEU A 110 32.06 -8.59 30.18
C LEU A 110 32.90 -9.52 31.07
N GLY A 111 32.44 -10.74 31.36
CA GLY A 111 33.14 -11.68 32.22
C GLY A 111 33.07 -11.37 33.71
N HIS A 112 32.24 -10.41 34.13
CA HIS A 112 31.98 -10.11 35.54
C HIS A 112 30.94 -11.09 36.12
N LEU A 113 31.34 -12.36 36.25
CA LEU A 113 30.42 -13.47 36.55
C LEU A 113 29.82 -13.39 37.95
N ASP A 114 30.61 -12.98 38.95
CA ASP A 114 30.14 -12.82 40.33
C ASP A 114 29.09 -11.70 40.47
N ASP A 115 29.35 -10.56 39.82
CA ASP A 115 28.42 -9.44 39.79
C ASP A 115 27.13 -9.82 39.04
N ALA A 116 27.24 -10.56 37.93
CA ALA A 116 26.09 -11.03 37.17
C ALA A 116 25.20 -11.95 38.01
N GLU A 117 25.80 -12.92 38.72
CA GLU A 117 25.05 -13.80 39.63
C GLU A 117 24.41 -13.03 40.78
N ALA A 118 25.13 -12.07 41.38
CA ALA A 118 24.60 -11.26 42.47
C ALA A 118 23.36 -10.46 42.04
N VAL A 119 23.43 -9.80 40.87
CA VAL A 119 22.29 -9.05 40.29
C VAL A 119 21.10 -9.97 40.02
N LEU A 120 21.33 -11.16 39.44
CA LEU A 120 20.25 -12.13 39.17
C LEU A 120 19.61 -12.59 40.48
N ARG A 121 20.40 -12.96 41.49
CA ARG A 121 19.88 -13.43 42.79
C ARG A 121 19.10 -12.34 43.52
N GLU A 122 19.60 -11.11 43.53
CA GLU A 122 18.88 -9.97 44.11
C GLU A 122 17.57 -9.70 43.38
N THR A 123 17.57 -9.81 42.05
CA THR A 123 16.35 -9.65 41.24
C THR A 123 15.35 -10.76 41.53
N MET A 124 15.80 -12.02 41.61
CA MET A 124 14.97 -13.18 41.97
C MET A 124 14.36 -13.04 43.37
N GLN A 125 15.05 -12.42 44.33
CA GLN A 125 14.46 -12.12 45.64
C GLN A 125 13.29 -11.13 45.57
N LYS A 126 13.26 -10.24 44.56
CA LYS A 126 12.22 -9.22 44.38
C LYS A 126 11.01 -9.74 43.61
N VAL A 127 11.24 -10.53 42.56
CA VAL A 127 10.16 -10.94 41.62
C VAL A 127 9.91 -12.44 41.57
N GLY A 128 10.71 -13.24 42.28
CA GLY A 128 10.68 -14.70 42.25
C GLY A 128 11.59 -15.30 41.19
N ASP A 129 11.72 -16.62 41.23
CA ASP A 129 12.54 -17.40 40.31
C ASP A 129 11.76 -17.59 38.99
N THR A 130 11.94 -16.68 38.04
CA THR A 130 11.34 -16.78 36.70
C THR A 130 12.23 -17.60 35.76
N GLY A 131 11.65 -18.13 34.69
CA GLY A 131 12.39 -18.86 33.66
C GLY A 131 13.46 -17.99 33.00
N THR A 132 13.17 -16.70 32.77
CA THR A 132 14.13 -15.74 32.23
C THR A 132 15.34 -15.54 33.15
N LEU A 133 15.13 -15.34 34.45
CA LEU A 133 16.22 -15.13 35.40
C LEU A 133 17.05 -16.41 35.59
N LEU A 134 16.39 -17.56 35.74
CA LEU A 134 17.06 -18.86 35.86
C LEU A 134 17.87 -19.21 34.60
N THR A 135 17.36 -18.92 33.41
CA THR A 135 18.09 -19.15 32.15
C THR A 135 19.37 -18.31 32.11
N ASN A 136 19.33 -17.05 32.54
CA ASN A 136 20.52 -16.21 32.59
C ASN A 136 21.48 -16.63 33.71
N LEU A 137 20.98 -17.12 34.85
CA LEU A 137 21.80 -17.68 35.92
C LEU A 137 22.53 -18.96 35.47
N ALA A 138 21.84 -19.83 34.74
CA ALA A 138 22.45 -20.99 34.11
C ALA A 138 23.60 -20.58 33.16
N LYS A 139 23.44 -19.51 32.37
CA LYS A 139 24.53 -18.99 31.52
C LYS A 139 25.74 -18.52 32.33
N VAL A 140 25.53 -17.93 33.51
CA VAL A 140 26.63 -17.57 34.42
C VAL A 140 27.38 -18.82 34.90
N HIS A 141 26.66 -19.86 35.35
CA HIS A 141 27.27 -21.14 35.73
C HIS A 141 28.05 -21.76 34.57
N ALA A 142 27.50 -21.74 33.35
CA ALA A 142 28.17 -22.26 32.16
C ALA A 142 29.46 -21.48 31.84
N ALA A 143 29.44 -20.15 31.96
CA ALA A 143 30.62 -19.30 31.75
C ALA A 143 31.73 -19.55 32.78
N ARG A 144 31.40 -20.07 33.97
CA ARG A 144 32.37 -20.52 34.98
C ARG A 144 32.88 -21.95 34.78
N GLY A 145 32.38 -22.69 33.78
CA GLY A 145 32.67 -24.10 33.60
C GLY A 145 31.90 -25.04 34.54
N GLU A 146 30.91 -24.53 35.28
CA GLU A 146 30.05 -25.31 36.18
C GLU A 146 28.93 -26.01 35.37
N HIS A 147 29.30 -26.85 34.40
CA HIS A 147 28.40 -27.36 33.36
C HIS A 147 27.19 -28.13 33.91
N GLU A 148 27.38 -29.00 34.91
CA GLU A 148 26.27 -29.77 35.52
C GLU A 148 25.27 -28.86 36.24
N ARG A 149 25.79 -27.84 36.93
CA ARG A 149 24.95 -26.86 37.64
C ARG A 149 24.22 -25.95 36.67
N ALA A 150 24.88 -25.54 35.59
CA ALA A 150 24.25 -24.77 34.52
C ALA A 150 23.06 -25.53 33.91
N GLU A 151 23.26 -26.81 33.61
CA GLU A 151 22.23 -27.69 33.06
C GLU A 151 21.05 -27.89 34.03
N ALA A 152 21.31 -28.15 35.32
CA ALA A 152 20.26 -28.29 36.33
C ALA A 152 19.45 -26.99 36.52
N THR A 153 20.13 -25.84 36.54
CA THR A 153 19.47 -24.54 36.63
C THR A 153 18.65 -24.25 35.36
N LEU A 154 19.16 -24.58 34.17
CA LEU A 154 18.45 -24.42 32.91
C LEU A 154 17.21 -25.31 32.83
N TRP A 155 17.28 -26.55 33.32
CA TRP A 155 16.12 -27.43 33.40
C TRP A 155 15.03 -26.84 34.31
N THR A 156 15.42 -26.30 35.47
CA THR A 156 14.48 -25.61 36.38
C THR A 156 13.84 -24.39 35.70
N ALA A 157 14.58 -23.68 34.85
CA ALA A 157 14.04 -22.57 34.07
C ALA A 157 12.94 -23.04 33.10
N ILE A 158 13.19 -24.16 32.41
CA ILE A 158 12.27 -24.76 31.42
C ILE A 158 11.02 -25.34 32.08
N GLU A 159 11.14 -25.96 33.26
CA GLU A 159 9.99 -26.46 34.02
C GLU A 159 9.01 -25.33 34.39
N ARG A 160 9.51 -24.10 34.57
CA ARG A 160 8.70 -22.92 34.88
C ARG A 160 8.11 -22.26 33.64
N GLU A 161 8.95 -22.05 32.62
CA GLU A 161 8.56 -21.35 31.38
C GLU A 161 9.01 -22.17 30.15
N PRO A 162 8.30 -23.26 29.81
CA PRO A 162 8.74 -24.20 28.79
C PRO A 162 8.71 -23.65 27.36
N ASN A 163 8.09 -22.48 27.16
CA ASN A 163 7.99 -21.80 25.86
C ASN A 163 9.00 -20.65 25.71
N LEU A 164 9.83 -20.39 26.71
CA LEU A 164 10.89 -19.39 26.62
C LEU A 164 11.95 -19.85 25.61
N ASP A 165 11.97 -19.22 24.43
CA ASP A 165 12.78 -19.66 23.29
C ASP A 165 14.26 -19.85 23.62
N ASN A 166 14.88 -18.87 24.28
CA ASN A 166 16.31 -18.89 24.54
C ASN A 166 16.74 -20.05 25.46
N GLY A 167 15.91 -20.42 26.43
CA GLY A 167 16.17 -21.51 27.37
C GLY A 167 15.99 -22.87 26.71
N LEU A 168 14.85 -23.05 26.02
CA LEU A 168 14.55 -24.27 25.25
C LEU A 168 15.62 -24.54 24.19
N MET A 169 15.97 -23.54 23.38
CA MET A 169 16.91 -23.73 22.28
C MET A 169 18.33 -23.98 22.78
N TRP A 170 18.73 -23.37 23.90
CA TRP A 170 20.02 -23.67 24.51
C TRP A 170 20.08 -25.10 25.07
N TRP A 171 19.02 -25.54 25.76
CA TRP A 171 18.89 -26.92 26.24
C TRP A 171 19.00 -27.94 25.11
N ALA A 172 18.22 -27.75 24.05
CA ALA A 172 18.23 -28.64 22.90
C ALA A 172 19.61 -28.65 22.21
N ALA A 173 20.26 -27.49 22.05
CA ALA A 173 21.60 -27.39 21.45
C ALA A 173 22.66 -28.14 22.28
N MET A 174 22.65 -28.00 23.61
CA MET A 174 23.57 -28.71 24.50
C MET A 174 23.44 -30.24 24.37
N HIS A 175 22.20 -30.75 24.27
CA HIS A 175 21.98 -32.19 24.02
C HIS A 175 22.44 -32.62 22.62
N LYS A 176 22.23 -31.77 21.61
CA LYS A 176 22.71 -32.02 20.24
C LYS A 176 24.23 -32.14 20.18
N GLU A 177 24.95 -31.27 20.88
CA GLU A 177 26.42 -31.31 20.94
C GLU A 177 26.94 -32.61 21.57
N ARG A 178 26.23 -33.16 22.56
CA ARG A 178 26.63 -34.39 23.26
C ARG A 178 26.27 -35.68 22.52
N GLY A 179 25.15 -35.71 21.80
CA GLY A 179 24.60 -36.96 21.25
C GLY A 179 23.97 -36.85 19.86
N GLY A 180 24.21 -35.76 19.13
CA GLY A 180 23.72 -35.56 17.77
C GLY A 180 22.21 -35.34 17.67
N ASP A 181 21.65 -35.58 16.48
CA ASP A 181 20.26 -35.25 16.17
C ASP A 181 19.22 -36.07 16.94
N GLU A 182 19.56 -37.29 17.38
CA GLU A 182 18.69 -38.12 18.21
C GLU A 182 18.61 -37.57 19.65
N ALA A 183 19.74 -37.14 20.22
CA ALA A 183 19.72 -36.49 21.53
C ALA A 183 19.00 -35.14 21.50
N TYR A 184 19.08 -34.39 20.39
CA TYR A 184 18.28 -33.18 20.17
C TYR A 184 16.78 -33.48 20.17
N ALA A 185 16.34 -34.53 19.44
CA ALA A 185 14.94 -34.94 19.40
C ALA A 185 14.45 -35.38 20.79
N ALA A 186 15.23 -36.21 21.50
CA ALA A 186 14.89 -36.66 22.85
C ALA A 186 14.79 -35.48 23.83
N ALA A 187 15.66 -34.46 23.70
CA ALA A 187 15.60 -33.27 24.51
C ALA A 187 14.32 -32.46 24.27
N LEU A 188 13.92 -32.27 23.00
CA LEU A 188 12.66 -31.61 22.67
C LEU A 188 11.45 -32.42 23.15
N GLN A 189 11.45 -33.75 22.98
CA GLN A 189 10.38 -34.63 23.49
C GLN A 189 10.23 -34.52 25.01
N ARG A 190 11.35 -34.45 25.73
CA ARG A 190 11.33 -34.25 27.19
C ARG A 190 10.67 -32.93 27.58
N VAL A 191 10.94 -31.84 26.85
CA VAL A 191 10.32 -30.54 27.12
C VAL A 191 8.86 -30.51 26.68
N ALA A 192 8.53 -31.10 25.53
CA ALA A 192 7.17 -31.20 24.99
C ALA A 192 6.19 -31.97 25.90
N ALA A 193 6.72 -32.83 26.79
CA ALA A 193 5.95 -33.53 27.81
C ALA A 193 5.53 -32.64 29.00
N LEU A 194 6.08 -31.43 29.13
CA LEU A 194 5.66 -30.46 30.13
C LEU A 194 4.32 -29.82 29.73
N LEU A 195 3.48 -29.55 30.74
CA LEU A 195 2.18 -28.92 30.53
C LEU A 195 2.36 -27.54 29.87
N GLY A 196 1.63 -27.30 28.78
CA GLY A 196 1.65 -26.03 28.06
C GLY A 196 2.89 -25.80 27.18
N SER A 197 3.78 -26.78 27.00
CA SER A 197 4.98 -26.65 26.16
C SER A 197 4.68 -26.73 24.66
N TRP A 198 3.99 -25.72 24.12
CA TRP A 198 3.70 -25.64 22.69
C TRP A 198 5.00 -25.50 21.88
N ARG A 199 5.98 -24.73 22.36
CA ARG A 199 7.16 -24.39 21.52
C ARG A 199 8.00 -25.61 21.18
N ALA A 200 8.21 -26.50 22.15
CA ALA A 200 8.93 -27.75 21.90
C ALA A 200 8.15 -28.70 20.97
N GLN A 201 6.82 -28.76 21.10
CA GLN A 201 5.95 -29.52 20.18
C GLN A 201 6.06 -29.01 18.75
N LEU A 202 6.05 -27.70 18.55
CA LEU A 202 6.17 -27.11 17.22
C LEU A 202 7.57 -27.31 16.61
N TRP A 203 8.65 -27.31 17.42
CA TRP A 203 9.98 -27.70 16.94
C TRP A 203 10.07 -29.18 16.53
N LEU A 204 9.34 -30.07 17.22
CA LEU A 204 9.20 -31.47 16.79
C LEU A 204 8.42 -31.57 15.48
N ALA A 205 7.33 -30.81 15.32
CA ALA A 205 6.57 -30.76 14.08
C ALA A 205 7.44 -30.29 12.90
N ARG A 206 8.28 -29.26 13.09
CA ARG A 206 9.25 -28.82 12.08
C ARG A 206 10.19 -29.95 11.67
N ARG A 207 10.70 -30.75 12.61
CA ARG A 207 11.57 -31.89 12.30
C ARG A 207 10.86 -32.96 11.47
N HIS A 208 9.59 -33.22 11.76
CA HIS A 208 8.77 -34.10 10.93
C HIS A 208 8.63 -33.52 9.51
N LEU A 209 8.39 -32.21 9.35
CA LEU A 209 8.39 -31.56 8.04
C LEU A 209 9.75 -31.66 7.31
N GLU A 210 10.87 -31.45 8.00
CA GLU A 210 12.22 -31.60 7.44
C GLU A 210 12.50 -33.03 6.93
N ARG A 211 11.80 -34.02 7.49
CA ARG A 211 11.86 -35.45 7.10
C ARG A 211 10.79 -35.85 6.08
N GLY A 212 9.86 -34.95 5.74
CA GLY A 212 8.72 -35.24 4.87
C GLY A 212 7.57 -36.01 5.54
N GLU A 213 7.60 -36.12 6.87
CA GLU A 213 6.60 -36.81 7.70
C GLU A 213 5.42 -35.86 7.99
N VAL A 214 4.67 -35.49 6.95
CA VAL A 214 3.65 -34.41 7.02
C VAL A 214 2.50 -34.76 7.98
N ASP A 215 2.07 -36.02 8.04
CA ASP A 215 0.97 -36.45 8.90
C ASP A 215 1.32 -36.35 10.40
N ASP A 216 2.57 -36.66 10.76
CA ASP A 216 3.06 -36.52 12.13
C ASP A 216 3.17 -35.04 12.54
N ALA A 217 3.66 -34.19 11.62
CA ALA A 217 3.68 -32.74 11.83
C ALA A 217 2.26 -32.17 12.01
N ARG A 218 1.32 -32.61 11.18
CA ARG A 218 -0.11 -32.23 11.26
C ARG A 218 -0.68 -32.58 12.64
N ALA A 219 -0.46 -33.79 13.13
CA ALA A 219 -1.00 -34.22 14.42
C ALA A 219 -0.53 -33.30 15.57
N LEU A 220 0.74 -32.87 15.55
CA LEU A 220 1.29 -31.94 16.53
C LEU A 220 0.70 -30.53 16.39
N TYR A 221 0.51 -30.04 15.16
CA TYR A 221 -0.15 -28.75 14.93
C TYR A 221 -1.62 -28.74 15.37
N GLU A 222 -2.37 -29.80 15.06
CA GLU A 222 -3.78 -29.93 15.47
C GLU A 222 -3.91 -30.03 17.00
N GLN A 223 -3.01 -30.78 17.66
CA GLN A 223 -2.96 -30.85 19.11
C GLN A 223 -2.72 -29.47 19.74
N TRP A 224 -1.80 -28.68 19.18
CA TRP A 224 -1.54 -27.32 19.64
C TRP A 224 -2.73 -26.38 19.37
N LEU A 225 -3.36 -26.45 18.19
CA LEU A 225 -4.52 -25.63 17.83
C LEU A 225 -5.75 -25.89 18.72
N ALA A 226 -5.85 -27.10 19.28
CA ALA A 226 -6.90 -27.46 20.23
C ALA A 226 -6.69 -26.90 21.65
N SER A 227 -5.56 -26.24 21.93
CA SER A 227 -5.30 -25.64 23.24
C SER A 227 -6.03 -24.30 23.45
N GLU A 228 -6.39 -23.98 24.71
CA GLU A 228 -7.16 -22.77 25.04
C GLU A 228 -6.39 -21.45 24.81
N THR A 229 -5.06 -21.51 24.72
CA THR A 229 -4.19 -20.35 24.53
C THR A 229 -3.42 -20.46 23.21
N LEU A 230 -3.97 -19.86 22.15
CA LEU A 230 -3.25 -19.62 20.91
C LEU A 230 -2.34 -18.40 21.09
N ASP A 231 -1.05 -18.66 21.24
CA ASP A 231 -0.03 -17.61 21.27
C ASP A 231 0.19 -17.05 19.86
N GLY A 232 0.28 -15.72 19.73
CA GLY A 232 0.54 -15.05 18.45
C GLY A 232 1.87 -15.46 17.82
N ASP A 233 2.89 -15.73 18.64
CA ASP A 233 4.22 -16.18 18.18
C ASP A 233 4.18 -17.60 17.60
N ALA A 234 3.25 -18.43 18.09
CA ALA A 234 3.12 -19.81 17.66
C ALA A 234 2.51 -19.90 16.25
N LEU A 235 1.47 -19.12 15.94
CA LEU A 235 0.91 -19.04 14.56
C LEU A 235 1.94 -18.54 13.54
N MET A 236 2.79 -17.60 13.94
CA MET A 236 3.91 -17.16 13.11
C MET A 236 4.88 -18.28 12.81
N MET A 237 5.22 -19.09 13.82
CA MET A 237 6.12 -20.21 13.64
C MET A 237 5.52 -21.31 12.75
N VAL A 238 4.26 -21.70 13.01
CA VAL A 238 3.59 -22.74 12.21
C VAL A 238 3.40 -22.31 10.76
N SER A 239 2.93 -21.08 10.52
CA SER A 239 2.76 -20.58 9.15
C SER A 239 4.09 -20.48 8.41
N GLY A 240 5.16 -20.04 9.07
CA GLY A 240 6.51 -20.06 8.50
C GLY A 240 7.00 -21.47 8.18
N ASP A 241 6.79 -22.42 9.08
CA ASP A 241 7.26 -23.81 8.91
C ASP A 241 6.56 -24.51 7.75
N LEU A 242 5.23 -24.41 7.68
CA LEU A 242 4.44 -24.96 6.59
C LEU A 242 4.82 -24.32 5.25
N GLY A 243 5.05 -23.00 5.22
CA GLY A 243 5.45 -22.29 4.00
C GLY A 243 6.83 -22.72 3.50
N ASN A 244 7.83 -22.75 4.37
CA ASN A 244 9.21 -23.13 4.03
C ASN A 244 9.34 -24.59 3.56
N HIS A 245 8.42 -25.47 3.96
CA HIS A 245 8.40 -26.88 3.56
C HIS A 245 7.35 -27.20 2.49
N GLY A 246 6.80 -26.18 1.82
CA GLY A 246 5.88 -26.33 0.69
C GLY A 246 4.50 -26.89 1.06
N GLN A 247 4.16 -26.97 2.34
CA GLN A 247 2.87 -27.46 2.85
C GLN A 247 1.79 -26.36 2.80
N VAL A 248 1.64 -25.75 1.63
CA VAL A 248 0.79 -24.58 1.39
C VAL A 248 -0.71 -24.91 1.57
N PRO A 249 -1.24 -26.04 1.06
CA PRO A 249 -2.64 -26.42 1.33
C PRO A 249 -2.90 -26.62 2.83
N LEU A 250 -1.98 -27.27 3.54
CA LEU A 250 -2.08 -27.52 4.98
C LEU A 250 -2.06 -26.22 5.80
N MET A 251 -1.27 -25.23 5.37
CA MET A 251 -1.27 -23.90 5.98
C MET A 251 -2.66 -23.27 5.94
N ILE A 252 -3.32 -23.30 4.79
CA ILE A 252 -4.65 -22.72 4.67
C ILE A 252 -5.66 -23.49 5.52
N GLU A 253 -5.59 -24.83 5.50
CA GLU A 253 -6.49 -25.69 6.27
C GLU A 253 -6.41 -25.42 7.78
N LEU A 254 -5.20 -25.36 8.34
CA LEU A 254 -4.98 -25.26 9.78
C LEU A 254 -4.96 -23.82 10.29
N ILE A 255 -4.33 -22.90 9.55
CA ILE A 255 -4.04 -21.54 10.04
C ILE A 255 -5.16 -20.57 9.69
N ALA A 256 -5.71 -20.62 8.48
CA ALA A 256 -6.72 -19.63 8.07
C ALA A 256 -7.96 -19.57 8.99
N PRO A 257 -8.51 -20.70 9.49
CA PRO A 257 -9.63 -20.68 10.44
C PRO A 257 -9.24 -20.18 11.84
N ALA A 258 -7.98 -20.35 12.23
CA ALA A 258 -7.48 -19.96 13.55
C ALA A 258 -7.02 -18.49 13.63
N LEU A 259 -6.98 -17.77 12.50
CA LEU A 259 -6.52 -16.38 12.44
C LEU A 259 -7.50 -15.39 13.07
N ASP A 260 -7.11 -14.85 14.22
CA ASP A 260 -7.64 -13.62 14.80
C ASP A 260 -6.65 -12.45 14.62
N LEU A 261 -7.00 -11.51 13.73
CA LEU A 261 -6.15 -10.35 13.40
C LEU A 261 -6.03 -9.31 14.54
N GLN A 262 -6.89 -9.38 15.56
CA GLN A 262 -6.80 -8.50 16.73
C GLN A 262 -5.85 -9.05 17.80
N ARG A 263 -5.61 -10.37 17.79
CA ARG A 263 -4.80 -11.07 18.80
C ARG A 263 -3.46 -11.53 18.27
N HIS A 264 -3.35 -11.80 16.97
CA HIS A 264 -2.19 -12.46 16.37
C HIS A 264 -1.37 -11.50 15.51
N ASP A 265 -0.09 -11.84 15.34
CA ASP A 265 0.82 -11.07 14.49
C ASP A 265 0.33 -11.08 13.02
N PRO A 266 0.19 -9.90 12.38
CA PRO A 266 -0.29 -9.79 11.01
C PRO A 266 0.53 -10.56 9.98
N ARG A 267 1.81 -10.83 10.25
CA ARG A 267 2.69 -11.58 9.34
C ARG A 267 2.21 -13.02 9.14
N ALA A 268 1.50 -13.62 10.11
CA ALA A 268 0.97 -14.97 9.96
C ALA A 268 -0.17 -14.97 8.91
N ALA A 269 -1.02 -13.95 8.97
CA ALA A 269 -2.04 -13.73 7.96
C ALA A 269 -1.44 -13.39 6.59
N MET A 270 -0.32 -12.67 6.52
CA MET A 270 0.39 -12.45 5.25
C MET A 270 0.93 -13.74 4.63
N ASN A 271 1.43 -14.68 5.44
CA ASN A 271 1.81 -16.00 4.95
C ASN A 271 0.60 -16.74 4.34
N VAL A 272 -0.59 -16.60 4.94
CA VAL A 272 -1.84 -17.15 4.39
C VAL A 272 -2.27 -16.42 3.10
N VAL A 273 -2.09 -15.10 3.01
CA VAL A 273 -2.32 -14.35 1.74
C VAL A 273 -1.39 -14.85 0.63
N GLN A 274 -0.11 -15.06 0.93
CA GLN A 274 0.85 -15.65 0.00
C GLN A 274 0.45 -17.07 -0.40
N ALA A 275 -0.08 -17.87 0.53
CA ALA A 275 -0.59 -19.21 0.25
C ALA A 275 -1.79 -19.17 -0.71
N TYR A 276 -2.74 -18.25 -0.52
CA TYR A 276 -3.85 -18.04 -1.44
C TYR A 276 -3.38 -17.64 -2.85
N LEU A 277 -2.40 -16.74 -2.96
CA LEU A 277 -1.78 -16.38 -4.24
C LEU A 277 -1.18 -17.59 -4.95
N GLN A 278 -0.41 -18.41 -4.22
CA GLN A 278 0.26 -19.58 -4.79
C GLN A 278 -0.73 -20.63 -5.31
N LEU A 279 -1.91 -20.75 -4.69
CA LEU A 279 -2.96 -21.69 -5.11
C LEU A 279 -3.97 -21.08 -6.09
N GLY A 280 -3.82 -19.80 -6.47
CA GLY A 280 -4.80 -19.11 -7.33
C GLY A 280 -6.17 -18.89 -6.68
N ARG A 281 -6.25 -18.92 -5.35
CA ARG A 281 -7.51 -18.69 -4.59
C ARG A 281 -7.71 -17.18 -4.41
N VAL A 282 -8.14 -16.53 -5.48
CA VAL A 282 -8.20 -15.06 -5.59
C VAL A 282 -9.19 -14.47 -4.61
N GLU A 283 -10.41 -15.00 -4.54
CA GLU A 283 -11.50 -14.45 -3.74
C GLU A 283 -11.16 -14.44 -2.23
N GLU A 284 -10.69 -15.57 -1.70
CA GLU A 284 -10.32 -15.68 -0.29
C GLU A 284 -9.09 -14.82 0.05
N GLY A 285 -8.14 -14.74 -0.89
CA GLY A 285 -6.95 -13.91 -0.78
C GLY A 285 -7.26 -12.41 -0.71
N GLU A 286 -8.09 -11.90 -1.62
CA GLU A 286 -8.50 -10.49 -1.65
C GLU A 286 -9.34 -10.12 -0.41
N ALA A 287 -10.18 -11.04 0.08
CA ALA A 287 -10.96 -10.85 1.29
C ALA A 287 -10.07 -10.71 2.54
N LEU A 288 -9.09 -11.62 2.71
CA LEU A 288 -8.13 -11.54 3.82
C LEU A 288 -7.24 -10.30 3.70
N LEU A 289 -6.80 -9.96 2.48
CA LEU A 289 -6.01 -8.77 2.21
C LEU A 289 -6.76 -7.48 2.60
N SER A 290 -8.06 -7.41 2.33
CA SER A 290 -8.89 -6.25 2.69
C SER A 290 -9.04 -6.11 4.20
N ARG A 291 -9.18 -7.22 4.94
CA ARG A 291 -9.15 -7.23 6.42
C ARG A 291 -7.80 -6.75 6.97
N LEU A 292 -6.68 -7.08 6.31
CA LEU A 292 -5.34 -6.61 6.69
C LEU A 292 -5.16 -5.10 6.44
N TYR A 293 -5.68 -4.57 5.33
CA TYR A 293 -5.68 -3.13 5.08
C TYR A 293 -6.44 -2.36 6.15
N ALA A 294 -7.57 -2.89 6.62
CA ALA A 294 -8.39 -2.27 7.66
C ALA A 294 -7.68 -2.14 9.03
N LEU A 295 -6.61 -2.91 9.28
CA LEU A 295 -5.78 -2.74 10.49
C LEU A 295 -4.93 -1.45 10.44
N ASN A 296 -4.78 -0.86 9.25
CA ASN A 296 -4.07 0.40 9.03
C ASN A 296 -2.65 0.43 9.65
N LEU A 297 -1.88 -0.64 9.42
CA LEU A 297 -0.52 -0.79 9.95
C LEU A 297 0.52 -0.27 8.95
N PRO A 298 1.13 0.93 9.17
CA PRO A 298 2.00 1.56 8.17
C PRO A 298 3.19 0.72 7.70
N PRO A 299 3.92 -0.01 8.58
CA PRO A 299 5.07 -0.84 8.16
C PRO A 299 4.71 -1.92 7.14
N PHE A 300 3.43 -2.31 7.06
CA PHE A 300 2.97 -3.42 6.26
C PHE A 300 2.33 -3.03 4.93
N LYS A 301 1.94 -1.75 4.76
CA LYS A 301 1.23 -1.26 3.57
C LYS A 301 1.91 -1.66 2.26
N GLN A 302 3.22 -1.47 2.15
CA GLN A 302 3.95 -1.78 0.92
C GLN A 302 3.89 -3.28 0.56
N HIS A 303 3.88 -4.16 1.57
CA HIS A 303 3.73 -5.60 1.35
C HIS A 303 2.32 -5.94 0.89
N LEU A 304 1.29 -5.33 1.50
CA LEU A 304 -0.10 -5.52 1.09
C LEU A 304 -0.35 -5.01 -0.34
N ASP A 305 0.23 -3.87 -0.72
CA ASP A 305 0.13 -3.31 -2.08
C ASP A 305 0.72 -4.25 -3.14
N ARG A 306 1.81 -4.97 -2.81
CA ARG A 306 2.38 -5.99 -3.70
C ARG A 306 1.43 -7.18 -3.89
N TYR A 307 0.81 -7.67 -2.81
CA TYR A 307 -0.19 -8.73 -2.91
C TYR A 307 -1.40 -8.31 -3.73
N ALA A 308 -1.91 -7.09 -3.53
CA ALA A 308 -3.02 -6.55 -4.29
C ALA A 308 -2.71 -6.53 -5.80
N ALA A 309 -1.50 -6.09 -6.17
CA ALA A 309 -1.06 -6.09 -7.56
C ALA A 309 -0.96 -7.51 -8.15
N GLN A 310 -0.50 -8.49 -7.37
CA GLN A 310 -0.41 -9.89 -7.81
C GLN A 310 -1.77 -10.55 -8.01
N PHE A 311 -2.73 -10.36 -7.08
CA PHE A 311 -4.11 -10.82 -7.30
C PHE A 311 -4.75 -10.17 -8.51
N GLN A 312 -4.53 -8.86 -8.69
CA GLN A 312 -4.99 -8.15 -9.88
C GLN A 312 -4.39 -8.74 -11.16
N GLN A 313 -3.11 -9.15 -11.14
CA GLN A 313 -2.45 -9.79 -12.27
C GLN A 313 -3.03 -11.17 -12.58
N LEU A 314 -3.27 -12.01 -11.57
CA LEU A 314 -3.91 -13.33 -11.74
C LEU A 314 -5.30 -13.19 -12.37
N ARG A 315 -6.11 -12.26 -11.84
CA ARG A 315 -7.41 -11.89 -12.43
C ARG A 315 -7.30 -11.46 -13.89
N THR A 316 -6.22 -10.77 -14.25
CA THR A 316 -5.98 -10.33 -15.64
C THR A 316 -5.68 -11.51 -16.55
N GLN A 317 -4.90 -12.49 -16.08
CA GLN A 317 -4.51 -13.66 -16.86
C GLN A 317 -5.67 -14.62 -17.09
N GLU A 318 -6.59 -14.73 -16.13
CA GLU A 318 -7.78 -15.58 -16.24
C GLU A 318 -8.92 -14.96 -17.04
N ALA A 319 -8.94 -13.63 -17.19
CA ALA A 319 -9.96 -12.92 -17.95
C ALA A 319 -9.82 -13.20 -19.46
N LYS A 320 -10.59 -14.15 -19.98
CA LYS A 320 -10.70 -14.41 -21.42
C LYS A 320 -11.63 -13.37 -22.07
N PRO A 321 -11.25 -12.78 -23.22
CA PRO A 321 -12.16 -11.97 -24.00
C PRO A 321 -13.41 -12.77 -24.35
N THR A 322 -14.58 -12.18 -24.14
CA THR A 322 -15.85 -12.84 -24.47
C THR A 322 -16.33 -12.29 -25.81
N PRO A 323 -16.55 -13.13 -26.84
CA PRO A 323 -17.11 -12.69 -28.11
C PRO A 323 -18.47 -12.02 -27.88
N ILE A 324 -18.68 -10.86 -28.50
CA ILE A 324 -19.94 -10.14 -28.37
C ILE A 324 -20.92 -10.63 -29.44
N VAL A 325 -22.17 -10.88 -29.07
CA VAL A 325 -23.28 -11.06 -30.02
C VAL A 325 -23.85 -9.67 -30.35
N GLU A 326 -23.48 -9.13 -31.51
CA GLU A 326 -23.77 -7.73 -31.92
C GLU A 326 -25.26 -7.36 -31.95
N GLN A 327 -26.18 -8.33 -32.13
CA GLN A 327 -27.60 -8.09 -32.41
C GLN A 327 -28.45 -7.60 -31.20
N ALA A 328 -27.87 -7.36 -30.02
CA ALA A 328 -28.62 -7.00 -28.81
C ALA A 328 -27.94 -5.92 -27.92
N MET A 329 -27.06 -5.09 -28.47
CA MET A 329 -26.36 -4.07 -27.67
C MET A 329 -27.09 -2.73 -27.64
N ASP A 330 -27.51 -2.29 -26.45
CA ASP A 330 -27.97 -0.91 -26.21
C ASP A 330 -26.75 0.00 -26.00
N VAL A 331 -26.28 0.60 -27.08
CA VAL A 331 -25.16 1.56 -27.07
C VAL A 331 -25.72 2.98 -26.95
N ALA A 332 -25.38 3.65 -25.86
CA ALA A 332 -25.72 5.04 -25.62
C ALA A 332 -24.47 5.93 -25.71
N GLY A 333 -24.59 7.10 -26.35
CA GLY A 333 -23.58 8.15 -26.27
C GLY A 333 -23.81 8.97 -25.00
N VAL A 334 -22.94 8.82 -24.00
CA VAL A 334 -23.06 9.50 -22.70
C VAL A 334 -22.33 10.84 -22.77
N PRO A 335 -23.02 11.99 -22.69
CA PRO A 335 -22.39 13.30 -22.78
C PRO A 335 -21.80 13.75 -21.44
N TYR A 336 -20.56 14.22 -21.48
CA TYR A 336 -19.85 14.82 -20.36
C TYR A 336 -19.45 16.25 -20.72
N SER A 337 -20.18 17.22 -20.19
CA SER A 337 -19.89 18.65 -20.34
C SER A 337 -18.86 19.13 -19.33
N GLY A 338 -17.78 19.74 -19.82
CA GLY A 338 -16.67 20.20 -19.00
C GLY A 338 -15.84 19.05 -18.41
N PRO A 339 -15.02 19.32 -17.39
CA PRO A 339 -14.03 18.35 -16.91
C PRO A 339 -14.68 17.16 -16.18
N ILE A 340 -14.31 15.92 -16.57
CA ILE A 340 -14.89 14.68 -16.01
C ILE A 340 -14.69 14.54 -14.50
N TRP A 341 -13.57 15.06 -13.97
CA TRP A 341 -13.28 15.01 -12.54
C TRP A 341 -14.20 15.91 -11.70
N THR A 342 -15.08 16.70 -12.32
CA THR A 342 -16.15 17.43 -11.61
C THR A 342 -17.39 16.57 -11.31
N TYR A 343 -17.56 15.41 -11.98
CA TYR A 343 -18.79 14.61 -11.94
C TYR A 343 -19.05 13.82 -10.64
N GLY A 344 -18.29 14.09 -9.58
CA GLY A 344 -18.57 13.68 -8.21
C GLY A 344 -18.68 14.85 -7.22
N LEU A 345 -18.43 16.08 -7.66
CA LEU A 345 -18.43 17.27 -6.80
C LEU A 345 -19.84 17.82 -6.51
N ARG A 346 -20.88 17.25 -7.13
CA ARG A 346 -22.29 17.63 -6.93
C ARG A 346 -22.62 19.08 -7.33
N ASP A 347 -22.02 19.49 -8.45
CA ASP A 347 -22.25 20.79 -9.11
C ASP A 347 -22.00 21.99 -8.17
N PRO A 348 -20.76 22.25 -7.73
CA PRO A 348 -20.46 23.39 -6.83
C PRO A 348 -20.44 24.72 -7.61
N GLN A 349 -21.61 25.32 -7.84
CA GLN A 349 -21.74 26.60 -8.57
C GLN A 349 -21.08 27.81 -7.87
N TRP A 350 -20.74 27.68 -6.59
CA TRP A 350 -19.92 28.65 -5.87
C TRP A 350 -18.42 28.56 -6.21
N LEU A 351 -18.00 27.44 -6.83
CA LEU A 351 -16.61 27.16 -7.20
C LEU A 351 -16.36 27.34 -8.70
N PHE A 352 -17.31 26.97 -9.56
CA PHE A 352 -17.19 27.05 -11.01
C PHE A 352 -18.15 28.07 -11.61
N ARG A 353 -17.65 28.85 -12.57
CA ARG A 353 -18.45 29.85 -13.30
C ARG A 353 -19.21 29.16 -14.42
N PRO A 354 -20.56 29.24 -14.48
CA PRO A 354 -21.30 28.67 -15.59
C PRO A 354 -20.95 29.38 -16.90
N LYS A 355 -20.87 28.62 -18.00
CA LYS A 355 -20.74 29.20 -19.34
C LYS A 355 -22.03 29.96 -19.71
N PRO A 356 -21.94 31.06 -20.49
CA PRO A 356 -23.10 31.71 -21.07
C PRO A 356 -23.98 30.74 -21.86
N GLN A 357 -25.30 30.95 -21.89
CA GLN A 357 -26.22 30.05 -22.60
C GLN A 357 -25.98 30.01 -24.12
N ASP A 358 -25.40 31.07 -24.68
CA ASP A 358 -25.03 31.24 -26.08
C ASP A 358 -23.56 30.86 -26.37
N ALA A 359 -22.84 30.31 -25.39
CA ALA A 359 -21.49 29.80 -25.61
C ALA A 359 -21.49 28.71 -26.68
N LYS A 360 -20.53 28.79 -27.62
CA LYS A 360 -20.34 27.77 -28.66
C LYS A 360 -20.13 26.40 -27.99
N LYS A 361 -20.82 25.38 -28.47
CA LYS A 361 -20.68 24.00 -28.02
C LYS A 361 -19.70 23.24 -28.90
N VAL A 362 -18.64 22.73 -28.29
CA VAL A 362 -17.61 21.94 -28.98
C VAL A 362 -17.70 20.50 -28.51
N LEU A 363 -18.15 19.63 -29.41
CA LEU A 363 -18.38 18.22 -29.15
C LEU A 363 -17.15 17.39 -29.55
N PHE A 364 -16.57 16.66 -28.61
CA PHE A 364 -15.49 15.72 -28.84
C PHE A 364 -16.02 14.28 -28.82
N LEU A 365 -15.89 13.57 -29.93
CA LEU A 365 -16.21 12.15 -30.02
C LEU A 365 -15.02 11.31 -29.56
N CYS A 366 -15.28 10.10 -29.05
CA CYS A 366 -14.22 9.14 -28.78
C CYS A 366 -13.36 8.86 -30.02
N LEU A 367 -12.04 8.78 -29.85
CA LEU A 367 -11.14 8.48 -30.95
C LEU A 367 -11.34 7.03 -31.39
N ALA A 368 -11.50 6.81 -32.68
CA ALA A 368 -11.63 5.46 -33.22
C ALA A 368 -10.26 4.81 -33.39
N LYS A 369 -10.14 3.51 -33.08
CA LYS A 369 -8.91 2.76 -33.28
C LYS A 369 -8.71 2.48 -34.77
N LYS A 370 -7.54 2.78 -35.33
CA LYS A 370 -7.19 2.26 -36.66
C LYS A 370 -7.04 0.74 -36.59
N LEU A 371 -7.82 0.04 -37.39
CA LEU A 371 -7.79 -1.42 -37.44
C LEU A 371 -6.60 -1.88 -38.29
N THR A 372 -5.89 -2.92 -37.83
CA THR A 372 -4.76 -3.52 -38.55
C THR A 372 -5.14 -4.81 -39.27
N GLY A 373 -6.37 -5.30 -39.05
CA GLY A 373 -6.92 -6.50 -39.68
C GLY A 373 -6.87 -7.69 -38.73
N GLY A 374 -8.00 -8.39 -38.58
CA GLY A 374 -8.13 -9.56 -37.71
C GLY A 374 -8.71 -9.26 -36.32
N GLU A 375 -9.00 -8.00 -35.99
CA GLU A 375 -9.75 -7.66 -34.79
C GLU A 375 -11.21 -8.12 -34.90
N VAL A 376 -11.75 -8.68 -33.81
CA VAL A 376 -13.15 -9.08 -33.68
C VAL A 376 -13.76 -8.32 -32.51
N ALA A 377 -15.00 -7.86 -32.65
CA ALA A 377 -15.73 -7.22 -31.57
C ALA A 377 -15.83 -8.17 -30.35
N GLN A 378 -15.21 -7.77 -29.26
CA GLN A 378 -15.12 -8.56 -28.04
C GLN A 378 -15.18 -7.69 -26.80
N GLN A 379 -15.71 -8.26 -25.72
CA GLN A 379 -15.64 -7.63 -24.42
C GLN A 379 -14.27 -7.97 -23.81
N GLU A 380 -13.48 -6.94 -23.54
CA GLU A 380 -12.15 -7.07 -22.97
C GLU A 380 -11.89 -6.04 -21.88
N ARG A 381 -10.83 -6.26 -21.11
CA ARG A 381 -10.37 -5.30 -20.11
C ARG A 381 -9.71 -4.10 -20.80
N GLU A 382 -9.86 -2.92 -20.18
CA GLU A 382 -9.22 -1.70 -20.67
C GLU A 382 -7.69 -1.87 -20.82
N ASN A 383 -7.20 -1.61 -22.04
CA ASN A 383 -5.79 -1.50 -22.42
C ASN A 383 -5.42 -0.03 -22.66
N ALA A 384 -4.16 0.24 -23.04
CA ALA A 384 -3.66 1.60 -23.22
C ALA A 384 -4.42 2.36 -24.32
N ILE A 385 -4.65 1.73 -25.48
CA ILE A 385 -5.36 2.37 -26.60
C ILE A 385 -6.82 2.66 -26.26
N GLY A 386 -7.53 1.72 -25.63
CA GLY A 386 -8.89 1.93 -25.14
C GLY A 386 -8.94 3.10 -24.14
N ARG A 387 -8.04 3.13 -23.16
CA ARG A 387 -7.96 4.22 -22.18
C ARG A 387 -7.77 5.59 -22.86
N LEU A 388 -6.76 5.71 -23.73
CA LEU A 388 -6.42 6.98 -24.38
C LEU A 388 -7.49 7.44 -25.39
N SER A 389 -8.17 6.50 -26.06
CA SER A 389 -9.26 6.83 -27.00
C SER A 389 -10.38 7.65 -26.37
N ARG A 390 -10.56 7.54 -25.05
CA ARG A 390 -11.57 8.25 -24.25
C ARG A 390 -10.95 9.39 -23.45
N ALA A 391 -9.80 9.16 -22.84
CA ALA A 391 -9.12 10.16 -22.01
C ALA A 391 -8.71 11.41 -22.81
N LEU A 392 -8.30 11.26 -24.08
CA LEU A 392 -7.91 12.39 -24.91
C LEU A 392 -9.10 13.31 -25.27
N PRO A 393 -10.25 12.81 -25.77
CA PRO A 393 -11.46 13.61 -25.92
C PRO A 393 -11.93 14.28 -24.62
N LEU A 394 -11.88 13.58 -23.48
CA LEU A 394 -12.19 14.16 -22.17
C LEU A 394 -11.24 15.32 -21.84
N TYR A 395 -9.94 15.14 -22.08
CA TYR A 395 -8.92 16.16 -21.89
C TYR A 395 -9.15 17.37 -22.80
N PHE A 396 -9.40 17.16 -24.10
CA PHE A 396 -9.62 18.26 -25.03
C PHE A 396 -10.93 19.02 -24.75
N ALA A 397 -12.00 18.32 -24.36
CA ALA A 397 -13.23 18.95 -23.90
C ALA A 397 -12.98 19.81 -22.64
N GLU A 398 -12.22 19.29 -21.68
CA GLU A 398 -11.76 20.04 -20.52
C GLU A 398 -10.92 21.27 -20.91
N SER A 399 -9.95 21.12 -21.82
CA SER A 399 -9.11 22.21 -22.29
C SER A 399 -9.90 23.30 -23.00
N VAL A 400 -10.87 22.94 -23.85
CA VAL A 400 -11.78 23.91 -24.48
C VAL A 400 -12.60 24.63 -23.42
N HIS A 401 -13.18 23.89 -22.48
CA HIS A 401 -13.99 24.48 -21.41
C HIS A 401 -13.17 25.45 -20.53
N GLY A 402 -11.94 25.07 -20.20
CA GLY A 402 -11.05 25.84 -19.32
C GLY A 402 -10.31 27.00 -20.01
N TRP A 403 -10.00 26.92 -21.31
CA TRP A 403 -9.13 27.90 -21.98
C TRP A 403 -9.80 28.68 -23.11
N THR A 404 -11.10 28.51 -23.34
CA THR A 404 -11.86 29.27 -24.34
C THR A 404 -13.17 29.77 -23.75
N ASP A 405 -13.92 30.58 -24.49
CA ASP A 405 -15.28 30.98 -24.12
C ASP A 405 -16.33 29.91 -24.49
N ALA A 406 -15.92 28.84 -25.18
CA ALA A 406 -16.79 27.74 -25.58
C ALA A 406 -17.04 26.76 -24.42
N GLU A 407 -18.14 25.99 -24.54
CA GLU A 407 -18.41 24.82 -23.71
C GLU A 407 -17.86 23.59 -24.42
N GLY A 408 -16.83 22.97 -23.84
CA GLY A 408 -16.35 21.66 -24.28
C GLY A 408 -17.21 20.53 -23.71
N GLN A 409 -17.57 19.57 -24.56
CA GLN A 409 -18.31 18.37 -24.19
C GLN A 409 -17.69 17.14 -24.86
N ALA A 410 -17.57 16.03 -24.15
CA ALA A 410 -17.13 14.75 -24.70
C ALA A 410 -18.28 13.74 -24.70
N VAL A 411 -18.41 12.95 -25.77
CA VAL A 411 -19.43 11.89 -25.87
C VAL A 411 -18.76 10.53 -25.80
N ILE A 412 -19.08 9.78 -24.75
CA ILE A 412 -18.51 8.45 -24.50
C ILE A 412 -19.53 7.39 -24.90
N PRO A 413 -19.26 6.55 -25.91
CA PRO A 413 -20.14 5.44 -26.23
C PRO A 413 -20.03 4.36 -25.16
N VAL A 414 -21.17 3.94 -24.62
CA VAL A 414 -21.25 2.96 -23.53
C VAL A 414 -22.34 1.95 -23.84
N VAL A 415 -22.01 0.67 -23.70
CA VAL A 415 -23.00 -0.42 -23.65
C VAL A 415 -23.60 -0.41 -22.25
N ARG A 416 -24.90 -0.16 -22.12
CA ARG A 416 -25.55 -0.22 -20.79
C ARG A 416 -25.36 -1.60 -20.18
N GLY A 417 -24.89 -1.67 -18.94
CA GLY A 417 -24.55 -2.94 -18.28
C GLY A 417 -23.17 -3.49 -18.64
N GLY A 418 -22.56 -3.07 -19.75
CA GLY A 418 -21.30 -3.59 -20.27
C GLY A 418 -20.09 -2.71 -19.96
N GLY A 419 -20.07 -1.48 -20.48
CA GLY A 419 -18.93 -0.57 -20.35
C GLY A 419 -18.66 0.29 -21.58
N PRO A 420 -17.61 1.13 -21.55
CA PRO A 420 -17.22 1.97 -22.68
C PRO A 420 -16.82 1.17 -23.92
N VAL A 421 -17.19 1.69 -25.10
CA VAL A 421 -16.90 1.08 -26.41
C VAL A 421 -15.65 1.72 -27.03
N LEU A 422 -14.85 0.90 -27.71
CA LEU A 422 -13.81 1.36 -28.63
C LEU A 422 -14.21 0.94 -30.04
N PHE A 423 -14.58 1.91 -30.88
CA PHE A 423 -14.92 1.64 -32.27
C PHE A 423 -13.66 1.57 -33.15
N GLY A 424 -13.74 0.76 -34.21
CA GLY A 424 -12.81 0.85 -35.33
C GLY A 424 -13.03 2.13 -36.13
N ALA A 425 -11.96 2.68 -36.69
CA ALA A 425 -12.04 3.87 -37.54
C ALA A 425 -12.86 3.59 -38.80
N SER A 426 -13.81 4.47 -39.10
CA SER A 426 -14.49 4.51 -40.40
C SER A 426 -13.52 4.96 -41.48
N GLU A 427 -13.71 4.48 -42.72
CA GLU A 427 -13.01 5.03 -43.88
C GLU A 427 -13.54 6.42 -44.28
N ASP A 428 -14.74 6.80 -43.81
CA ASP A 428 -15.40 8.06 -44.12
C ASP A 428 -15.73 8.88 -42.84
N GLU A 429 -14.98 9.96 -42.61
CA GLU A 429 -15.24 10.91 -41.52
C GLU A 429 -16.52 11.73 -41.75
N ASP A 430 -16.96 11.93 -43.00
CA ASP A 430 -18.15 12.72 -43.32
C ASP A 430 -19.45 12.02 -42.86
N GLU A 431 -19.50 10.68 -42.87
CA GLU A 431 -20.60 9.91 -42.29
C GLU A 431 -20.71 10.13 -40.77
N THR A 432 -19.56 10.14 -40.09
CA THR A 432 -19.50 10.41 -38.64
C THR A 432 -20.02 11.83 -38.35
N ILE A 433 -19.55 12.83 -39.10
CA ILE A 433 -20.04 14.20 -38.95
C ILE A 433 -21.54 14.30 -39.27
N ALA A 434 -22.03 13.61 -40.30
CA ALA A 434 -23.45 13.64 -40.64
C ALA A 434 -24.36 13.21 -39.48
N ALA A 435 -23.91 12.25 -38.66
CA ALA A 435 -24.63 11.79 -37.47
C ALA A 435 -24.59 12.78 -36.29
N PHE A 436 -23.51 13.55 -36.16
CA PHE A 436 -23.27 14.39 -34.98
C PHE A 436 -23.39 15.91 -35.22
N LYS A 437 -23.45 16.38 -36.47
CA LYS A 437 -23.46 17.81 -36.81
C LYS A 437 -24.60 18.64 -36.22
N SER A 438 -25.69 18.01 -35.80
CA SER A 438 -26.82 18.67 -35.12
C SER A 438 -26.65 18.79 -33.59
N HIS A 439 -25.59 18.23 -33.03
CA HIS A 439 -25.38 18.12 -31.57
C HIS A 439 -24.36 19.13 -31.01
N GLY A 440 -23.70 19.91 -31.87
CA GLY A 440 -22.76 20.96 -31.45
C GLY A 440 -22.46 21.95 -32.57
N ASP A 441 -21.95 23.12 -32.20
CA ASP A 441 -21.52 24.16 -33.16
C ASP A 441 -20.21 23.77 -33.86
N ILE A 442 -19.37 23.03 -33.14
CA ILE A 442 -18.15 22.41 -33.65
C ILE A 442 -18.14 20.95 -33.20
N VAL A 443 -17.86 20.04 -34.13
CA VAL A 443 -17.73 18.60 -33.85
C VAL A 443 -16.31 18.16 -34.16
N VAL A 444 -15.66 17.50 -33.21
CA VAL A 444 -14.31 16.97 -33.31
C VAL A 444 -14.37 15.46 -33.25
N CYS A 445 -13.96 14.81 -34.34
CA CYS A 445 -13.76 13.36 -34.42
C CYS A 445 -12.28 13.05 -34.66
N GLY A 446 -11.88 11.79 -34.57
CA GLY A 446 -10.48 11.45 -34.75
C GLY A 446 -10.15 9.98 -34.66
N THR A 447 -8.87 9.68 -34.87
CA THR A 447 -8.34 8.31 -34.82
C THR A 447 -7.13 8.20 -33.91
N ILE A 448 -6.93 7.01 -33.35
CA ILE A 448 -5.77 6.65 -32.53
C ILE A 448 -5.18 5.32 -33.00
N ASP A 449 -3.86 5.21 -32.95
CA ASP A 449 -3.08 4.03 -33.32
C ASP A 449 -1.81 3.96 -32.44
N ASP A 450 -1.48 2.76 -31.97
CA ASP A 450 -0.35 2.44 -31.10
C ASP A 450 0.66 1.47 -31.73
N SER A 451 0.53 1.22 -33.04
CA SER A 451 1.42 0.34 -33.78
C SER A 451 2.87 0.87 -33.85
N ASP A 452 3.81 -0.06 -34.07
CA ASP A 452 5.25 0.22 -34.18
C ASP A 452 5.87 0.93 -32.96
N GLY A 453 5.24 0.84 -31.78
CA GLY A 453 5.72 1.51 -30.56
C GLY A 453 5.62 3.03 -30.63
N ARG A 454 4.65 3.55 -31.40
CA ARG A 454 4.41 4.98 -31.59
C ARG A 454 2.94 5.29 -31.42
N TRP A 455 2.65 6.46 -30.86
CA TRP A 455 1.30 6.99 -30.81
C TRP A 455 1.05 7.88 -32.02
N ARG A 456 0.06 7.52 -32.83
CA ARG A 456 -0.44 8.34 -33.93
C ARG A 456 -1.86 8.77 -33.58
N ILE A 457 -2.04 10.06 -33.32
CA ILE A 457 -3.32 10.64 -32.91
C ILE A 457 -3.68 11.70 -33.94
N ALA A 458 -4.89 11.61 -34.50
CA ALA A 458 -5.42 12.59 -35.43
C ALA A 458 -6.79 13.08 -34.96
N CYS A 459 -7.02 14.39 -35.08
CA CYS A 459 -8.29 15.04 -34.76
C CYS A 459 -8.70 15.96 -35.91
N SER A 460 -9.93 15.80 -36.39
CA SER A 460 -10.54 16.64 -37.43
C SER A 460 -11.69 17.42 -36.80
N ALA A 461 -11.73 18.73 -37.00
CA ALA A 461 -12.77 19.61 -36.46
C ALA A 461 -13.65 20.16 -37.59
N TRP A 462 -14.95 19.98 -37.48
CA TRP A 462 -15.97 20.48 -38.41
C TRP A 462 -16.82 21.57 -37.75
N SER A 463 -17.18 22.61 -38.49
CA SER A 463 -17.98 23.74 -37.98
C SER A 463 -19.37 23.80 -38.62
N ALA A 464 -20.41 23.87 -37.80
CA ALA A 464 -21.79 24.06 -38.24
C ALA A 464 -22.02 25.39 -38.94
N GLU A 465 -21.38 26.46 -38.44
CA GLU A 465 -21.46 27.80 -39.00
C GLU A 465 -20.92 27.86 -40.44
N LYS A 466 -19.78 27.19 -40.70
CA LYS A 466 -19.17 27.14 -42.04
C LYS A 466 -19.68 25.98 -42.88
N ASN A 467 -20.33 25.00 -42.25
CA ASN A 467 -20.68 23.71 -42.83
C ASN A 467 -19.47 23.03 -43.53
N ASP A 468 -18.29 23.14 -42.92
CA ASP A 468 -17.03 22.64 -43.48
C ASP A 468 -16.01 22.31 -42.38
N TRP A 469 -14.99 21.54 -42.75
CA TRP A 469 -13.83 21.21 -41.92
C TRP A 469 -12.97 22.46 -41.69
N ILE A 470 -12.73 22.79 -40.42
CA ILE A 470 -11.95 23.96 -40.01
C ILE A 470 -10.53 23.60 -39.55
N ALA A 471 -10.28 22.35 -39.20
CA ALA A 471 -8.96 21.86 -38.79
C ALA A 471 -8.79 20.37 -39.05
N ARG A 472 -7.55 19.95 -39.32
CA ARG A 472 -7.12 18.54 -39.33
C ARG A 472 -5.72 18.46 -38.72
N GLU A 473 -5.67 18.11 -37.45
CA GLU A 473 -4.46 18.09 -36.66
C GLU A 473 -4.01 16.66 -36.37
N ARG A 474 -2.70 16.43 -36.37
CA ARG A 474 -2.14 15.11 -36.06
C ARG A 474 -0.83 15.20 -35.31
N VAL A 475 -0.51 14.16 -34.56
CA VAL A 475 0.80 13.90 -34.00
C VAL A 475 1.21 12.45 -34.24
N ASP A 476 2.50 12.25 -34.42
CA ASP A 476 3.14 10.93 -34.52
C ASP A 476 4.39 10.98 -33.66
N VAL A 477 4.32 10.38 -32.48
CA VAL A 477 5.35 10.49 -31.44
C VAL A 477 5.73 9.11 -30.88
N PRO A 478 6.98 8.90 -30.47
CA PRO A 478 7.35 7.74 -29.64
C PRO A 478 6.53 7.67 -28.36
N VAL A 479 6.37 6.47 -27.79
CA VAL A 479 5.63 6.28 -26.51
C VAL A 479 6.09 7.24 -25.40
N ALA A 480 7.39 7.48 -25.28
CA ALA A 480 7.97 8.36 -24.25
C ALA A 480 7.68 9.86 -24.45
N GLU A 481 7.20 10.27 -25.63
CA GLU A 481 6.93 11.66 -25.99
C GLU A 481 5.41 11.94 -26.14
N LEU A 482 4.56 11.02 -25.67
CA LEU A 482 3.11 11.16 -25.72
C LEU A 482 2.66 12.49 -25.12
N ALA A 483 3.18 12.85 -23.94
CA ALA A 483 2.81 14.06 -23.23
C ALA A 483 3.01 15.34 -24.07
N GLN A 484 4.18 15.48 -24.71
CA GLN A 484 4.49 16.62 -25.57
C GLN A 484 3.61 16.61 -26.82
N GLY A 485 3.37 15.43 -27.41
CA GLY A 485 2.47 15.27 -28.54
C GLY A 485 1.04 15.73 -28.22
N VAL A 486 0.49 15.32 -27.08
CA VAL A 486 -0.86 15.69 -26.65
C VAL A 486 -0.98 17.21 -26.42
N LEU A 487 -0.02 17.83 -25.74
CA LEU A 487 -0.02 19.28 -25.52
C LEU A 487 0.10 20.07 -26.83
N ALA A 488 0.93 19.59 -27.76
CA ALA A 488 1.05 20.22 -29.07
C ALA A 488 -0.23 20.10 -29.90
N LEU A 489 -0.91 18.95 -29.82
CA LEU A 489 -2.20 18.72 -30.48
C LEU A 489 -3.30 19.60 -29.88
N GLU A 490 -3.39 19.68 -28.56
CA GLU A 490 -4.30 20.57 -27.83
C GLU A 490 -4.13 22.02 -28.29
N GLN A 491 -2.89 22.53 -28.29
CA GLN A 491 -2.61 23.92 -28.67
C GLN A 491 -3.12 24.25 -30.08
N ARG A 492 -2.92 23.34 -31.04
CA ARG A 492 -3.37 23.55 -32.43
C ARG A 492 -4.89 23.44 -32.56
N LEU A 493 -5.52 22.51 -31.84
CA LEU A 493 -6.98 22.39 -31.79
C LEU A 493 -7.64 23.66 -31.20
N LEU A 494 -7.16 24.15 -30.05
CA LEU A 494 -7.68 25.37 -29.43
C LEU A 494 -7.55 26.60 -30.35
N ALA A 495 -6.39 26.71 -31.03
CA ALA A 495 -6.16 27.79 -32.00
C ALA A 495 -7.16 27.77 -33.17
N ALA A 496 -7.56 26.57 -33.63
CA ALA A 496 -8.51 26.44 -34.73
C ALA A 496 -9.98 26.67 -34.32
N ILE A 497 -10.35 26.35 -33.08
CA ILE A 497 -11.74 26.36 -32.59
C ILE A 497 -12.26 27.78 -32.29
N GLY A 498 -11.42 28.70 -31.83
CA GLY A 498 -11.92 30.06 -31.51
C GLY A 498 -11.02 30.98 -30.70
N GLY A 499 -9.76 30.61 -30.45
CA GLY A 499 -8.80 31.44 -29.72
C GLY A 499 -8.68 31.06 -28.24
N THR A 500 -7.43 31.02 -27.77
CA THR A 500 -7.08 30.65 -26.39
C THR A 500 -7.08 31.89 -25.51
N ARG A 501 -7.74 31.82 -24.36
CA ARG A 501 -7.69 32.83 -23.31
C ARG A 501 -6.30 32.87 -22.65
N ASP A 502 -5.87 34.04 -22.22
CA ASP A 502 -4.62 34.20 -21.45
C ASP A 502 -4.74 33.62 -20.03
N THR A 503 -5.95 33.65 -19.46
CA THR A 503 -6.29 33.10 -18.15
C THR A 503 -7.41 32.05 -18.25
N PRO A 504 -7.38 31.03 -17.38
CA PRO A 504 -8.40 29.99 -17.39
C PRO A 504 -9.79 30.55 -17.06
N TRP A 505 -10.83 29.86 -17.53
CA TRP A 505 -12.22 30.20 -17.29
C TRP A 505 -12.60 30.11 -15.82
N ASP A 506 -12.07 29.15 -15.07
CA ASP A 506 -12.30 28.99 -13.63
C ASP A 506 -11.02 29.30 -12.85
N ASP A 507 -11.19 30.01 -11.74
CA ASP A 507 -10.07 30.37 -10.87
C ASP A 507 -9.51 29.09 -10.21
N GLY A 508 -8.18 28.93 -10.27
CA GLY A 508 -7.52 27.73 -9.73
C GLY A 508 -7.48 26.52 -10.67
N TYR A 509 -8.11 26.58 -11.85
CA TYR A 509 -7.87 25.57 -12.89
C TYR A 509 -6.48 25.78 -13.50
N THR A 510 -5.67 24.73 -13.53
CA THR A 510 -4.39 24.71 -14.22
C THR A 510 -4.24 23.42 -15.02
N ARG A 511 -3.72 23.55 -16.24
CA ARG A 511 -3.44 22.44 -17.15
C ARG A 511 -2.35 21.51 -16.57
N PRO A 512 -2.38 20.21 -16.89
CA PRO A 512 -1.32 19.29 -16.55
C PRO A 512 0.01 19.74 -17.16
N THR A 513 1.11 19.57 -16.43
CA THR A 513 2.46 19.72 -16.98
C THR A 513 2.79 18.53 -17.88
N PRO A 514 3.80 18.61 -18.76
CA PRO A 514 4.27 17.45 -19.52
C PRO A 514 4.62 16.25 -18.63
N GLU A 515 5.22 16.50 -17.46
CA GLU A 515 5.57 15.46 -16.48
C GLU A 515 4.33 14.75 -15.91
N ALA A 516 3.22 15.47 -15.72
CA ALA A 516 2.01 14.94 -15.12
C ALA A 516 1.00 14.39 -16.15
N MET A 517 1.21 14.61 -17.46
CA MET A 517 0.20 14.33 -18.49
C MET A 517 -0.24 12.86 -18.52
N ASP A 518 0.70 11.91 -18.53
CA ASP A 518 0.37 10.48 -18.66
C ASP A 518 -0.45 9.97 -17.47
N VAL A 519 -0.05 10.36 -16.24
CA VAL A 519 -0.80 10.01 -15.03
C VAL A 519 -2.13 10.74 -14.97
N TYR A 520 -2.22 11.96 -15.52
CA TYR A 520 -3.46 12.72 -15.61
C TYR A 520 -4.48 12.09 -16.54
N LEU A 521 -4.10 11.73 -17.76
CA LEU A 521 -4.95 11.02 -18.72
C LEU A 521 -5.45 9.70 -18.15
N THR A 522 -4.60 8.98 -17.42
CA THR A 522 -5.01 7.79 -16.68
C THR A 522 -6.09 8.13 -15.65
N GLY A 523 -5.88 9.18 -14.85
CA GLY A 523 -6.86 9.68 -13.89
C GLY A 523 -8.21 10.02 -14.53
N LEU A 524 -8.23 10.67 -15.70
CA LEU A 524 -9.47 10.98 -16.41
C LEU A 524 -10.27 9.72 -16.76
N SER A 525 -9.60 8.65 -17.21
CA SER A 525 -10.27 7.36 -17.48
C SER A 525 -10.82 6.71 -16.20
N GLN A 526 -10.07 6.80 -15.09
CA GLN A 526 -10.56 6.32 -13.79
C GLN A 526 -11.81 7.09 -13.33
N SER A 527 -11.79 8.42 -13.47
CA SER A 527 -12.94 9.28 -13.15
C SER A 527 -14.15 8.96 -14.00
N LEU A 528 -13.95 8.68 -15.30
CA LEU A 528 -15.00 8.22 -16.21
C LEU A 528 -15.63 6.92 -15.69
N MET A 529 -14.81 5.90 -15.41
CA MET A 529 -15.32 4.61 -14.92
C MET A 529 -16.08 4.74 -13.60
N LEU A 530 -15.55 5.48 -12.62
CA LEU A 530 -16.23 5.74 -11.35
C LEU A 530 -17.56 6.49 -11.56
N SER A 531 -17.61 7.42 -12.52
CA SER A 531 -18.82 8.15 -12.88
C SER A 531 -19.86 7.24 -13.54
N LEU A 532 -19.46 6.37 -14.47
CA LEU A 532 -20.39 5.45 -15.14
C LEU A 532 -21.05 4.49 -14.13
N VAL A 533 -20.28 3.99 -13.15
CA VAL A 533 -20.82 3.16 -12.08
C VAL A 533 -21.73 3.96 -11.15
N SER A 534 -21.36 5.19 -10.76
CA SER A 534 -22.19 6.01 -9.88
C SER A 534 -23.53 6.44 -10.49
N HIS A 535 -23.63 6.46 -11.83
CA HIS A 535 -24.87 6.68 -12.58
C HIS A 535 -25.62 5.39 -12.96
N GLY A 536 -25.12 4.21 -12.56
CA GLY A 536 -25.78 2.93 -12.85
C GLY A 536 -25.72 2.51 -14.32
N LEU A 537 -24.84 3.12 -15.12
CA LEU A 537 -24.63 2.74 -16.51
C LEU A 537 -23.76 1.48 -16.63
N VAL A 538 -22.88 1.27 -15.65
CA VAL A 538 -22.03 0.09 -15.51
C VAL A 538 -22.23 -0.51 -14.11
N PRO A 539 -22.46 -1.84 -13.97
CA PRO A 539 -22.60 -2.49 -12.68
C PRO A 539 -21.30 -2.41 -11.86
N LYS A 540 -21.41 -2.33 -10.53
CA LYS A 540 -20.24 -2.26 -9.64
C LYS A 540 -19.37 -3.51 -9.74
N GLU A 541 -19.97 -4.64 -10.02
CA GLU A 541 -19.33 -5.95 -10.19
C GLU A 541 -18.35 -5.95 -11.37
N ASN A 542 -18.59 -5.08 -12.36
CA ASN A 542 -17.75 -4.91 -13.53
C ASN A 542 -16.62 -3.88 -13.31
N LEU A 543 -16.50 -3.28 -12.11
CA LEU A 543 -15.46 -2.31 -11.78
C LEU A 543 -14.19 -3.00 -11.28
N TRP A 544 -13.09 -2.83 -12.01
CA TRP A 544 -11.81 -3.47 -11.71
C TRP A 544 -10.80 -2.51 -11.08
N GLY A 545 -10.15 -2.92 -9.99
CA GLY A 545 -9.05 -2.16 -9.40
C GLY A 545 -9.48 -0.84 -8.74
N GLU A 546 -10.69 -0.76 -8.21
CA GLU A 546 -11.26 0.43 -7.57
C GLU A 546 -10.33 1.09 -6.53
N ARG A 547 -9.69 0.28 -5.66
CA ARG A 547 -8.70 0.78 -4.69
C ARG A 547 -7.60 1.60 -5.38
N ASN A 548 -7.08 1.10 -6.50
CA ASN A 548 -6.08 1.80 -7.29
C ASN A 548 -6.66 3.06 -7.95
N MET A 549 -7.92 3.05 -8.38
CA MET A 549 -8.59 4.24 -8.95
C MET A 549 -8.67 5.39 -7.94
N LEU A 550 -9.10 5.09 -6.70
CA LEU A 550 -9.19 6.08 -5.62
C LEU A 550 -7.81 6.55 -5.17
N GLU A 551 -6.87 5.61 -5.00
CA GLU A 551 -5.48 5.88 -4.64
C GLU A 551 -4.77 6.74 -5.69
N TRP A 552 -5.12 6.61 -6.97
CA TRP A 552 -4.48 7.34 -8.07
C TRP A 552 -4.55 8.85 -7.86
N TRP A 553 -5.76 9.38 -7.67
CA TRP A 553 -5.98 10.80 -7.45
C TRP A 553 -5.39 11.29 -6.12
N LEU A 554 -5.43 10.46 -5.08
CA LEU A 554 -4.78 10.79 -3.81
C LEU A 554 -3.26 10.93 -3.97
N ARG A 555 -2.60 10.01 -4.69
CA ARG A 555 -1.16 10.09 -4.97
C ARG A 555 -0.82 11.35 -5.77
N MET A 556 -1.61 11.69 -6.78
CA MET A 556 -1.42 12.93 -7.53
C MET A 556 -1.59 14.18 -6.63
N ALA A 557 -2.60 14.20 -5.76
CA ALA A 557 -2.84 15.31 -4.84
C ALA A 557 -1.72 15.50 -3.80
N LEU A 558 -1.03 14.41 -3.41
CA LEU A 558 0.12 14.44 -2.52
C LEU A 558 1.43 14.79 -3.25
N GLN A 559 1.61 14.30 -4.48
CA GLN A 559 2.79 14.57 -5.29
C GLN A 559 2.85 16.03 -5.77
N TRP A 560 1.70 16.62 -6.14
CA TRP A 560 1.60 18.00 -6.61
C TRP A 560 0.64 18.81 -5.72
N PRO A 561 1.05 19.17 -4.49
CA PRO A 561 0.17 19.80 -3.51
C PRO A 561 -0.33 21.20 -3.92
N SER A 562 0.40 21.91 -4.79
CA SER A 562 -0.04 23.20 -5.33
C SER A 562 -1.05 23.07 -6.48
N TRP A 563 -1.23 21.88 -7.05
CA TRP A 563 -2.17 21.65 -8.14
C TRP A 563 -3.55 21.30 -7.59
N ALA A 564 -4.51 22.22 -7.77
CA ALA A 564 -5.87 22.09 -7.23
C ALA A 564 -6.66 20.91 -7.83
N VAL A 565 -6.45 20.61 -9.12
CA VAL A 565 -7.25 19.64 -9.87
C VAL A 565 -7.19 18.22 -9.26
N PRO A 566 -6.02 17.63 -8.97
CA PRO A 566 -5.96 16.32 -8.31
C PRO A 566 -6.71 16.23 -6.98
N ARG A 567 -6.72 17.31 -6.17
CA ARG A 567 -7.45 17.35 -4.89
C ARG A 567 -8.96 17.31 -5.12
N MET A 568 -9.46 18.11 -6.07
CA MET A 568 -10.87 18.09 -6.46
C MET A 568 -11.28 16.74 -7.06
N ALA A 569 -10.46 16.21 -7.97
CA ALA A 569 -10.69 14.92 -8.61
C ALA A 569 -10.73 13.77 -7.60
N TYR A 570 -9.87 13.79 -6.58
CA TYR A 570 -9.90 12.83 -5.49
C TYR A 570 -11.21 12.87 -4.68
N LEU A 571 -11.65 14.07 -4.27
CA LEU A 571 -12.92 14.24 -3.55
C LEU A 571 -14.13 13.82 -4.40
N ALA A 572 -14.09 14.10 -5.71
CA ALA A 572 -15.11 13.61 -6.65
C ALA A 572 -15.11 12.09 -6.77
N ALA A 573 -13.93 11.46 -6.83
CA ALA A 573 -13.78 10.01 -6.89
C ALA A 573 -14.36 9.32 -5.64
N LEU A 574 -14.06 9.84 -4.44
CA LEU A 574 -14.66 9.37 -3.19
C LEU A 574 -16.19 9.52 -3.19
N SER A 575 -16.69 10.67 -3.63
CA SER A 575 -18.13 10.95 -3.71
C SER A 575 -18.86 10.01 -4.68
N ASN A 576 -18.24 9.67 -5.82
CA ASN A 576 -18.76 8.66 -6.73
C ASN A 576 -18.79 7.28 -6.06
N ALA A 577 -17.70 6.89 -5.37
CA ALA A 577 -17.62 5.61 -4.67
C ALA A 577 -18.63 5.47 -3.52
N ALA A 578 -18.92 6.56 -2.80
CA ALA A 578 -19.94 6.57 -1.76
C ALA A 578 -21.34 6.25 -2.31
N ARG A 579 -21.61 6.62 -3.56
CA ARG A 579 -22.93 6.51 -4.17
C ARG A 579 -23.36 5.06 -4.45
N TYR A 580 -22.41 4.20 -4.78
CA TYR A 580 -22.64 2.77 -4.94
C TYR A 580 -22.21 1.95 -3.72
N ALA A 581 -22.10 2.60 -2.55
CA ALA A 581 -21.76 1.98 -1.26
C ALA A 581 -20.48 1.13 -1.31
N SER A 582 -19.41 1.68 -1.88
CA SER A 582 -18.13 0.98 -1.97
C SER A 582 -17.61 0.51 -0.60
N PRO A 583 -17.24 -0.77 -0.45
CA PRO A 583 -16.63 -1.27 0.79
C PRO A 583 -15.19 -0.76 1.00
N VAL A 584 -14.54 -0.22 -0.04
CA VAL A 584 -13.13 0.22 0.00
C VAL A 584 -13.00 1.63 0.57
N LEU A 585 -14.07 2.42 0.61
CA LEU A 585 -14.03 3.83 1.04
C LEU A 585 -13.43 4.02 2.43
N GLU A 586 -13.80 3.17 3.37
CA GLU A 586 -13.41 3.32 4.77
C GLU A 586 -11.89 3.27 4.95
N GLU A 587 -11.19 2.53 4.09
CA GLU A 587 -9.72 2.45 4.06
C GLU A 587 -9.05 3.81 3.80
N PHE A 588 -9.77 4.76 3.20
CA PHE A 588 -9.26 6.09 2.88
C PHE A 588 -9.53 7.14 3.95
N ARG A 589 -10.40 6.88 4.94
CA ARG A 589 -10.90 7.88 5.91
C ARG A 589 -9.79 8.72 6.53
N GLU A 590 -8.84 8.08 7.21
CA GLU A 590 -7.79 8.79 7.93
C GLU A 590 -6.92 9.66 7.01
N ARG A 591 -6.54 9.11 5.84
CA ARG A 591 -5.71 9.81 4.86
C ARG A 591 -6.45 10.96 4.22
N THR A 592 -7.75 10.81 3.97
CA THR A 592 -8.59 11.92 3.49
C THR A 592 -8.68 13.02 4.55
N LEU A 593 -8.90 12.69 5.83
CA LEU A 593 -8.98 13.70 6.89
C LEU A 593 -7.63 14.43 7.09
N ALA A 594 -6.50 13.73 6.97
CA ALA A 594 -5.19 14.34 6.97
C ALA A 594 -4.99 15.29 5.78
N LEU A 595 -5.40 14.88 4.56
CA LEU A 595 -5.37 15.73 3.37
C LEU A 595 -6.27 16.97 3.54
N LEU A 596 -7.48 16.83 4.08
CA LEU A 596 -8.37 17.97 4.32
C LEU A 596 -7.76 18.98 5.28
N LYS A 597 -7.01 18.51 6.28
CA LYS A 597 -6.28 19.39 7.20
C LYS A 597 -5.20 20.19 6.47
N SER A 598 -4.42 19.57 5.58
CA SER A 598 -3.41 20.32 4.80
C SER A 598 -4.07 21.27 3.80
N ILE A 599 -5.17 20.87 3.16
CA ILE A 599 -5.93 21.74 2.25
C ILE A 599 -6.45 22.98 2.96
N LYS A 600 -6.91 22.86 4.22
CA LYS A 600 -7.41 23.99 5.02
C LYS A 600 -6.36 25.09 5.18
N ASP A 601 -5.11 24.71 5.39
CA ASP A 601 -4.03 25.66 5.63
C ASP A 601 -3.47 26.23 4.31
N GLU A 602 -3.41 25.41 3.26
CA GLU A 602 -2.75 25.77 1.98
C GLU A 602 -3.69 26.39 0.94
N GLN A 603 -4.96 25.94 0.89
CA GLN A 603 -5.93 26.30 -0.14
C GLN A 603 -7.34 26.48 0.46
N PRO A 604 -7.60 27.59 1.18
CA PRO A 604 -8.84 27.79 1.93
C PRO A 604 -10.13 27.68 1.08
N MET A 605 -10.09 28.07 -0.19
CA MET A 605 -11.22 27.92 -1.10
C MET A 605 -11.56 26.45 -1.35
N LEU A 606 -10.56 25.60 -1.60
CA LEU A 606 -10.78 24.15 -1.76
C LEU A 606 -11.20 23.48 -0.45
N ALA A 607 -10.82 24.02 0.71
CA ALA A 607 -11.22 23.48 2.00
C ALA A 607 -12.75 23.48 2.19
N ARG A 608 -13.47 24.35 1.47
CA ARG A 608 -14.94 24.38 1.41
C ARG A 608 -15.55 23.12 0.76
N LEU A 609 -14.75 22.27 0.11
CA LEU A 609 -15.20 20.97 -0.41
C LEU A 609 -15.18 19.84 0.65
N ALA A 610 -14.65 20.08 1.86
CA ALA A 610 -14.61 19.08 2.94
C ALA A 610 -15.96 18.38 3.24
N PRO A 611 -17.12 19.05 3.15
CA PRO A 611 -18.44 18.41 3.29
C PRO A 611 -18.65 17.18 2.40
N LEU A 612 -18.05 17.10 1.22
CA LEU A 612 -18.13 15.90 0.37
C LEU A 612 -17.54 14.68 1.07
N ALA A 613 -16.32 14.82 1.62
CA ALA A 613 -15.65 13.73 2.31
C ALA A 613 -16.39 13.34 3.59
N TRP A 614 -16.88 14.32 4.38
CA TRP A 614 -17.66 14.04 5.58
C TRP A 614 -18.92 13.24 5.27
N HIS A 615 -19.61 13.58 4.18
CA HIS A 615 -20.75 12.80 3.72
C HIS A 615 -20.35 11.38 3.30
N CYS A 616 -19.23 11.21 2.57
CA CYS A 616 -18.72 9.88 2.18
C CYS A 616 -18.45 8.97 3.38
N PHE A 617 -18.05 9.56 4.52
CA PHE A 617 -17.65 8.85 5.73
C PHE A 617 -18.72 8.85 6.83
N GLY A 618 -19.94 9.28 6.52
CA GLY A 618 -21.06 9.30 7.49
C GLY A 618 -20.87 10.27 8.66
N MET A 619 -20.06 11.31 8.50
CA MET A 619 -19.78 12.32 9.54
C MET A 619 -20.88 13.39 9.58
N ASN A 620 -22.11 12.98 9.91
CA ASN A 620 -23.30 13.84 9.85
C ASN A 620 -23.20 15.08 10.75
N ASP A 621 -22.61 14.95 11.94
CA ASP A 621 -22.46 16.07 12.88
C ASP A 621 -21.61 17.22 12.28
N ALA A 622 -20.53 16.87 11.58
CA ALA A 622 -19.66 17.85 10.92
C ALA A 622 -20.37 18.53 9.73
N LEU A 623 -21.17 17.76 8.99
CA LEU A 623 -21.97 18.29 7.88
C LEU A 623 -23.05 19.25 8.37
N ASP A 624 -23.78 18.89 9.42
CA ASP A 624 -24.84 19.72 10.01
C ASP A 624 -24.28 20.97 10.71
N ASP A 625 -23.07 20.89 11.26
CA ASP A 625 -22.37 22.06 11.78
C ASP A 625 -22.06 23.09 10.69
N VAL A 626 -21.48 22.67 9.56
CA VAL A 626 -21.18 23.59 8.46
C VAL A 626 -22.46 24.15 7.83
N ARG A 627 -23.53 23.35 7.72
CA ARG A 627 -24.83 23.83 7.21
C ARG A 627 -25.44 24.92 8.08
N ARG A 628 -25.28 24.87 9.41
CA ARG A 628 -25.77 25.92 10.33
C ARG A 628 -25.01 27.24 10.20
N HIS A 629 -23.75 27.20 9.79
CA HIS A 629 -22.88 28.38 9.70
C HIS A 629 -22.71 28.92 8.26
N ALA A 630 -23.33 28.31 7.25
CA ALA A 630 -23.19 28.67 5.84
C ALA A 630 -24.14 29.80 5.36
N ALA A 631 -24.92 30.41 6.26
CA ALA A 631 -26.10 31.24 5.94
C ALA A 631 -25.84 32.46 5.03
N ASP A 632 -24.60 32.92 4.92
CA ASP A 632 -24.23 34.13 4.17
C ASP A 632 -23.89 33.87 2.68
N ASP A 633 -23.85 32.60 2.23
CA ASP A 633 -23.57 32.22 0.84
C ASP A 633 -24.65 31.24 0.32
N GLU A 634 -25.57 31.78 -0.49
CA GLU A 634 -26.72 31.03 -1.02
C GLU A 634 -26.28 29.88 -1.93
N ALA A 635 -25.32 30.12 -2.84
CA ALA A 635 -24.83 29.11 -3.78
C ALA A 635 -24.11 27.96 -3.05
N TYR A 636 -23.37 28.28 -1.99
CA TYR A 636 -22.75 27.28 -1.13
C TYR A 636 -23.78 26.50 -0.31
N THR A 637 -24.79 27.17 0.23
CA THR A 637 -25.88 26.53 1.00
C THR A 637 -26.66 25.54 0.12
N GLN A 638 -27.02 25.92 -1.11
CA GLN A 638 -27.68 25.03 -2.06
C GLN A 638 -26.80 23.83 -2.42
N TRP A 639 -25.49 24.03 -2.54
CA TRP A 639 -24.55 22.94 -2.77
C TRP A 639 -24.46 21.99 -1.57
N LEU A 640 -24.40 22.49 -0.33
CA LEU A 640 -24.43 21.66 0.88
C LEU A 640 -25.70 20.80 0.96
N ASP A 641 -26.85 21.32 0.54
CA ASP A 641 -28.08 20.54 0.46
C ASP A 641 -28.00 19.41 -0.58
N ARG A 642 -27.36 19.63 -1.73
CA ARG A 642 -27.06 18.56 -2.70
C ARG A 642 -26.10 17.51 -2.11
N VAL A 643 -25.11 17.95 -1.32
CA VAL A 643 -24.21 17.06 -0.57
C VAL A 643 -24.95 16.25 0.49
N ALA A 644 -25.89 16.83 1.22
CA ALA A 644 -26.66 16.07 2.22
C ALA A 644 -27.62 15.05 1.58
N ARG A 645 -28.24 15.39 0.43
CA ARG A 645 -29.27 14.56 -0.22
C ARG A 645 -28.75 13.47 -1.15
N GLY A 646 -27.43 13.41 -1.43
CA GLY A 646 -26.91 12.44 -2.41
C GLY A 646 -27.07 12.87 -3.89
N GLY A 647 -27.36 14.15 -4.16
CA GLY A 647 -27.63 14.64 -5.53
C GLY A 647 -26.41 14.59 -6.46
N GLN A 648 -26.64 14.49 -7.78
CA GLN A 648 -25.59 14.44 -8.80
C GLN A 648 -25.91 15.33 -9.99
N ARG A 649 -24.86 15.72 -10.73
CA ARG A 649 -24.98 16.34 -12.05
C ARG A 649 -25.46 15.28 -13.05
N SER A 650 -26.51 15.57 -13.83
CA SER A 650 -27.06 14.58 -14.76
C SER A 650 -26.09 14.27 -15.92
N VAL A 651 -26.19 13.04 -16.43
CA VAL A 651 -25.56 12.52 -17.66
C VAL A 651 -26.65 11.96 -18.58
N ASP A 652 -27.72 12.72 -18.79
CA ASP A 652 -28.79 12.31 -19.69
C ASP A 652 -28.32 12.42 -21.15
N ALA A 653 -28.58 11.36 -21.93
CA ALA A 653 -28.29 11.26 -23.35
C ALA A 653 -29.44 11.83 -24.20
#